data_AF-I0XC36-F1
#
_entry.id   AF-I0XC36-F1
#
_cell.length_a   1.000
_cell.length_b   1.000
_cell.length_c   1.000
_cell.angle_alpha   90.00
_cell.angle_beta   90.00
_cell.angle_gamma   90.00
#
_symmetry.space_group_name_H-M   'P 1'
#
loop_
_entity.id
_entity.type
_entity.pdbx_description
1 polymer ?
#
loop_
_entity_poly.entity_id
_entity_poly.type
_entity_poly.pdbx_seq_one_letter_code
_entity_poly.pdbx_strand_id
1 'polypeptide(L)'
;MNILHRLNKILLSLFVYLGTLLLPSCDMFNLSVKDFFENSIDGLGIENITLPEGTQGSDGILCVATDSVQNLSFELRNPQKKAFSVKYEFEGDDVKTLAGDTALTYTQGSDRYSAKITFSQEFLFELDKANYDLKKLSGKIYLTDDSESVIYDTCNVSARANSIPPVALGAMLQADQGVAAGSYILCFYIPVLNGTVHQKDLHKLIINGNAYYFSDGKISGGLAEIYSDEDFTERSSDFYTSTPVTYPLGADTSIYPVFPGVAGKPAEAYAAVYYKSGIALSSSDTTFNITFEDDYGLSNSISASNRIPVIDIPKITDAEGNPLSSGAPLEADIDTRLYTISITHSGKAYYNSEESLDCAPVTISYTVRETNGKPVFDGNISEISGTTNDDIDIDLPPGTYEITAFAAKEGYITSSVAAVSNVTITCPAIFYVSSSGSDEDSGSRTKPVATVTAALSKLSDTLADDSTLTEGKIFITSDLEINQEINLTTYKFADLLPVRNITISGYDGLRTINANSKCRVLQIGWTNGNINLENLIFKGGTTSDNQGGGGLFVSSSDASGKTLEIKNCKFINNTTDYTGTAILIKSDYTINITECEISGNTLNGAAGSAGIDATQMGVGTYITIKDTKITDNTVVSPDTSLTAFGSALNGTAATRLSGGVTISGNSITGVSTGTDSSNYSAVNNSMGLKISGANIIKDNTLIFNDNTNASRNIVLPYTSGSSASQKLNILGDISGSTIYVSIPSSSIINDVTFTSGYGTTNTALPGSVFISDCNYAIGLDSSGNEAAFVLSGGSFTNPFGITMTFALSASAISAGSASELAVTPTIMQNGTDITASVLSEISWNLVLSTGSTDVTSSNTNILTIDAANALPDTYTLYIAATLYGITYDDSVTVICE
;
A
#
# COMPACT_ATOMS: atom_id res chain seq x y z
N MET A 1 -80.03 1.72 53.93
CA MET A 1 -79.20 1.69 55.16
C MET A 1 -78.23 0.50 55.19
N ASN A 2 -77.53 0.21 54.08
CA ASN A 2 -76.41 -0.76 54.03
C ASN A 2 -75.22 -0.25 53.18
N ILE A 3 -75.28 1.00 52.69
CA ILE A 3 -74.26 1.63 51.85
C ILE A 3 -73.29 2.47 52.70
N LEU A 4 -73.77 3.11 53.77
CA LEU A 4 -72.94 3.92 54.67
C LEU A 4 -71.89 3.06 55.43
N HIS A 5 -72.19 1.78 55.67
CA HIS A 5 -71.28 0.89 56.40
C HIS A 5 -70.15 0.32 55.52
N ARG A 6 -70.30 0.36 54.18
CA ARG A 6 -69.24 -0.06 53.25
C ARG A 6 -68.31 1.10 52.87
N LEU A 7 -68.80 2.34 52.84
CA LEU A 7 -67.95 3.52 52.62
C LEU A 7 -66.98 3.77 53.79
N ASN A 8 -67.41 3.57 55.04
CA ASN A 8 -66.54 3.75 56.21
C ASN A 8 -65.36 2.78 56.25
N LYS A 9 -65.51 1.56 55.70
CA LYS A 9 -64.41 0.59 55.69
C LYS A 9 -63.34 0.94 54.65
N ILE A 10 -63.74 1.45 53.48
CA ILE A 10 -62.79 1.88 52.45
C ILE A 10 -62.05 3.15 52.87
N LEU A 11 -62.74 4.12 53.49
CA LEU A 11 -62.07 5.33 54.02
C LEU A 11 -61.09 5.00 55.15
N LEU A 12 -61.47 4.09 56.06
CA LEU A 12 -60.59 3.71 57.16
C LEU A 12 -59.35 2.97 56.66
N SER A 13 -59.49 2.09 55.66
CA SER A 13 -58.34 1.43 55.02
C SER A 13 -57.43 2.43 54.30
N LEU A 14 -57.98 3.46 53.67
CA LEU A 14 -57.19 4.51 53.01
C LEU A 14 -56.43 5.37 54.03
N PHE A 15 -57.05 5.72 55.16
CA PHE A 15 -56.40 6.47 56.25
C PHE A 15 -55.32 5.66 56.96
N VAL A 16 -55.51 4.35 57.14
CA VAL A 16 -54.48 3.49 57.71
C VAL A 16 -53.29 3.36 56.75
N TYR A 17 -53.53 3.27 55.44
CA TYR A 17 -52.45 3.20 54.45
C TYR A 17 -51.67 4.51 54.30
N LEU A 18 -52.36 5.66 54.33
CA LEU A 18 -51.72 6.98 54.33
C LEU A 18 -50.95 7.24 55.64
N GLY A 19 -51.48 6.76 56.78
CA GLY A 19 -50.79 6.80 58.06
C GLY A 19 -49.50 5.98 58.06
N THR A 20 -49.51 4.76 57.51
CA THR A 20 -48.29 3.92 57.44
C THR A 20 -47.21 4.45 56.49
N LEU A 21 -47.58 5.25 55.48
CA LEU A 21 -46.62 5.92 54.59
C LEU A 21 -46.06 7.23 55.17
N LEU A 22 -46.75 7.86 56.13
CA LEU A 22 -46.28 9.07 56.81
C LEU A 22 -45.46 8.78 58.07
N LEU A 23 -45.57 7.57 58.64
CA LEU A 23 -44.84 7.19 59.85
C LEU A 23 -43.30 7.07 59.72
N PRO A 24 -42.68 6.86 58.54
CA PRO A 24 -41.22 7.01 58.39
C PRO A 24 -40.74 8.48 58.28
N SER A 25 -41.66 9.44 58.14
CA SER A 25 -41.28 10.87 58.07
C SER A 25 -41.18 11.56 59.45
N CYS A 26 -41.59 10.87 60.51
CA CYS A 26 -41.53 11.38 61.88
C CYS A 26 -40.20 11.09 62.60
N ASP A 27 -39.35 10.19 62.08
CA ASP A 27 -37.97 10.02 62.57
C ASP A 27 -37.03 11.14 62.10
N MET A 28 -37.44 12.01 61.17
CA MET A 28 -36.74 13.27 60.88
C MET A 28 -37.06 14.41 61.87
N PHE A 29 -37.99 14.21 62.82
CA PHE A 29 -38.38 15.22 63.81
C PHE A 29 -38.03 14.83 65.26
N ASN A 30 -37.30 13.72 65.44
CA ASN A 30 -36.81 13.26 66.74
C ASN A 30 -35.32 13.59 67.01
N LEU A 31 -34.68 14.38 66.14
CA LEU A 31 -33.60 15.24 66.60
C LEU A 31 -34.26 16.33 67.43
N SER A 32 -33.82 16.51 68.68
CA SER A 32 -34.34 17.61 69.47
C SER A 32 -34.11 18.89 68.67
N VAL A 33 -35.09 19.80 68.62
CA VAL A 33 -34.91 21.12 67.99
C VAL A 33 -33.63 21.78 68.52
N LYS A 34 -33.27 21.46 69.77
CA LYS A 34 -31.99 21.77 70.38
C LYS A 34 -30.78 21.15 69.65
N ASP A 35 -30.74 19.85 69.32
CA ASP A 35 -29.63 19.24 68.56
C ASP A 35 -29.56 19.71 67.09
N PHE A 36 -30.70 20.05 66.47
CA PHE A 36 -30.69 20.66 65.13
C PHE A 36 -30.14 22.08 65.19
N PHE A 37 -30.53 22.89 66.19
CA PHE A 37 -29.96 24.23 66.39
C PHE A 37 -28.53 24.21 66.94
N GLU A 38 -28.15 23.25 67.78
CA GLU A 38 -26.76 23.08 68.24
C GLU A 38 -25.88 22.63 67.06
N ASN A 39 -26.32 21.72 66.18
CA ASN A 39 -25.55 21.40 64.96
C ASN A 39 -25.57 22.48 63.87
N SER A 40 -26.59 23.35 63.83
CA SER A 40 -26.67 24.45 62.86
C SER A 40 -26.14 25.79 63.36
N ILE A 41 -25.82 25.91 64.66
CA ILE A 41 -25.25 27.13 65.27
C ILE A 41 -23.83 26.86 65.84
N ASP A 42 -23.53 25.69 66.41
CA ASP A 42 -22.16 25.31 66.87
C ASP A 42 -21.30 24.69 65.74
N GLY A 43 -21.82 24.67 64.51
CA GLY A 43 -21.18 24.03 63.36
C GLY A 43 -20.36 24.96 62.47
N LEU A 44 -20.56 26.28 62.53
CA LEU A 44 -19.91 27.23 61.62
C LEU A 44 -18.50 27.57 62.09
N GLY A 45 -17.50 27.22 61.29
CA GLY A 45 -16.12 27.52 61.60
C GLY A 45 -15.17 27.01 60.53
N ILE A 46 -13.87 27.06 60.82
CA ILE A 46 -12.82 26.56 59.94
C ILE A 46 -12.59 25.08 60.28
N GLU A 47 -12.88 24.20 59.32
CA GLU A 47 -12.72 22.75 59.49
C GLU A 47 -11.27 22.31 59.33
N ASN A 48 -10.63 22.81 58.29
CA ASN A 48 -9.27 22.44 57.93
C ASN A 48 -8.55 23.63 57.33
N ILE A 49 -7.26 23.74 57.60
CA ILE A 49 -6.37 24.71 56.96
C ILE A 49 -5.29 23.94 56.22
N THR A 50 -5.20 24.23 54.93
CA THR A 50 -4.08 23.83 54.08
C THR A 50 -3.19 25.04 53.89
N LEU A 51 -2.03 25.00 54.55
CA LEU A 51 -0.98 25.99 54.32
C LEU A 51 -0.39 25.80 52.92
N PRO A 52 0.22 26.85 52.32
CA PRO A 52 0.94 26.71 51.06
C PRO A 52 2.01 25.62 51.13
N GLU A 53 2.35 25.02 49.99
CA GLU A 53 3.53 24.16 49.93
C GLU A 53 4.77 24.95 50.36
N GLY A 54 5.56 24.35 51.25
CA GLY A 54 6.70 24.99 51.86
C GLY A 54 7.61 23.98 52.54
N THR A 55 8.81 24.41 52.88
CA THR A 55 9.82 23.57 53.52
C THR A 55 9.83 23.86 55.01
N GLN A 56 9.92 22.85 55.86
CA GLN A 56 10.10 23.09 57.29
C GLN A 56 11.51 23.60 57.55
N GLY A 57 11.62 24.73 58.24
CA GLY A 57 12.90 25.19 58.78
C GLY A 57 13.40 24.27 59.90
N SER A 58 14.64 24.50 60.34
CA SER A 58 15.31 23.75 61.40
C SER A 58 14.59 23.79 62.75
N ASP A 59 13.73 24.78 62.96
CA ASP A 59 12.87 24.93 64.14
C ASP A 59 11.45 24.35 63.98
N GLY A 60 11.16 23.71 62.84
CA GLY A 60 9.90 23.02 62.57
C GLY A 60 8.74 23.91 62.08
N ILE A 61 8.96 25.21 61.89
CA ILE A 61 7.96 26.13 61.33
C ILE A 61 8.05 26.08 59.79
N LEU A 62 6.89 26.14 59.14
CA LEU A 62 6.78 26.14 57.69
C LEU A 62 7.35 27.43 57.07
N CYS A 63 8.31 27.30 56.17
CA CYS A 63 8.82 28.37 55.32
C CYS A 63 8.08 28.36 53.99
N VAL A 64 7.38 29.47 53.72
CA VAL A 64 6.62 29.68 52.50
C VAL A 64 7.49 30.45 51.51
N ALA A 65 7.54 29.98 50.26
CA ALA A 65 8.31 30.61 49.20
C ALA A 65 7.80 32.03 48.88
N THR A 66 8.73 32.93 48.55
CA THR A 66 8.48 34.37 48.40
C THR A 66 8.60 34.86 46.95
N ASP A 67 8.93 33.94 46.04
CA ASP A 67 9.10 34.15 44.59
C ASP A 67 7.78 34.08 43.79
N SER A 68 6.68 33.79 44.47
CA SER A 68 5.37 33.56 43.86
C SER A 68 4.24 33.89 44.84
N VAL A 69 3.03 34.05 44.30
CA VAL A 69 1.82 34.31 45.09
C VAL A 69 1.43 33.05 45.88
N GLN A 70 1.16 33.21 47.18
CA GLN A 70 0.91 32.06 48.06
C GLN A 70 -0.52 32.05 48.56
N ASN A 71 -1.12 30.86 48.56
CA ASN A 71 -2.52 30.68 48.94
C ASN A 71 -2.62 29.83 50.19
N LEU A 72 -3.13 30.41 51.27
CA LEU A 72 -3.59 29.67 52.43
C LEU A 72 -5.07 29.35 52.22
N SER A 73 -5.36 28.07 52.03
CA SER A 73 -6.71 27.58 51.77
C SER A 73 -7.31 27.00 53.03
N PHE A 74 -8.60 27.19 53.22
CA PHE A 74 -9.32 26.61 54.34
C PHE A 74 -10.73 26.21 53.97
N GLU A 75 -11.15 25.10 54.55
CA GLU A 75 -12.49 24.55 54.38
C GLU A 75 -13.37 25.03 55.52
N LEU A 76 -14.56 25.50 55.19
CA LEU A 76 -15.55 25.99 56.13
C LEU A 76 -16.53 24.88 56.45
N ARG A 77 -16.67 24.57 57.75
CA ARG A 77 -17.72 23.67 58.22
C ARG A 77 -19.03 24.44 58.25
N ASN A 78 -20.06 23.88 57.63
CA ASN A 78 -21.43 24.40 57.65
C ASN A 78 -21.58 25.91 57.34
N PRO A 79 -21.08 26.42 56.19
CA PRO A 79 -21.13 27.85 55.82
C PRO A 79 -22.57 28.36 55.54
N GLN A 80 -23.56 27.47 55.48
CA GLN A 80 -24.97 27.78 55.18
C GLN A 80 -25.18 28.65 53.92
N LYS A 81 -24.28 28.52 52.92
CA LYS A 81 -24.22 29.36 51.71
C LYS A 81 -24.04 30.86 51.97
N LYS A 82 -23.68 31.26 53.20
CA LYS A 82 -23.41 32.65 53.56
C LYS A 82 -22.04 33.08 53.02
N ALA A 83 -21.95 34.34 52.60
CA ALA A 83 -20.68 34.99 52.32
C ALA A 83 -20.04 35.44 53.64
N PHE A 84 -18.77 35.13 53.83
CA PHE A 84 -18.02 35.54 55.00
C PHE A 84 -16.93 36.53 54.61
N SER A 85 -16.53 37.33 55.60
CA SER A 85 -15.33 38.16 55.52
C SER A 85 -14.28 37.56 56.46
N VAL A 86 -13.01 37.70 56.09
CA VAL A 86 -11.91 37.16 56.89
C VAL A 86 -10.95 38.26 57.27
N LYS A 87 -10.67 38.34 58.56
CA LYS A 87 -9.68 39.25 59.12
C LYS A 87 -8.44 38.43 59.49
N TYR A 88 -7.29 38.82 58.94
CA TYR A 88 -6.00 38.26 59.32
C TYR A 88 -5.31 39.22 60.29
N GLU A 89 -4.91 38.72 61.46
CA GLU A 89 -4.14 39.48 62.44
C GLU A 89 -2.74 38.86 62.56
N PHE A 90 -1.74 39.56 62.04
CA PHE A 90 -0.34 39.16 62.20
C PHE A 90 0.08 39.22 63.66
N GLU A 91 0.96 38.31 64.09
CA GLU A 91 1.51 38.32 65.45
C GLU A 91 2.46 39.51 65.71
N GLY A 92 3.03 40.11 64.66
CA GLY A 92 3.94 41.27 64.75
C GLY A 92 3.32 42.56 64.21
N ASP A 93 3.38 43.64 64.99
CA ASP A 93 2.88 44.98 64.59
C ASP A 93 3.62 45.55 63.37
N ASP A 94 4.90 45.23 63.24
CA ASP A 94 5.72 45.66 62.10
C ASP A 94 5.32 44.93 60.80
N VAL A 95 4.98 43.63 60.90
CA VAL A 95 4.47 42.82 59.76
C VAL A 95 3.13 43.36 59.29
N LYS A 96 2.25 43.72 60.23
CA LYS A 96 0.97 44.38 59.94
C LYS A 96 1.17 45.71 59.23
N THR A 97 2.16 46.50 59.65
CA THR A 97 2.50 47.77 59.00
C THR A 97 3.02 47.55 57.58
N LEU A 98 3.83 46.51 57.36
CA LEU A 98 4.34 46.13 56.05
C LEU A 98 3.24 45.62 55.11
N ALA A 99 2.28 44.85 55.63
CA ALA A 99 1.19 44.28 54.84
C ALA A 99 0.29 45.35 54.21
N GLY A 100 -0.02 46.41 54.96
CA GLY A 100 -0.98 47.43 54.51
C GLY A 100 -2.33 46.82 54.07
N ASP A 101 -3.02 47.49 53.15
CA ASP A 101 -4.35 47.06 52.68
C ASP A 101 -4.31 46.09 51.48
N THR A 102 -3.15 45.91 50.85
CA THR A 102 -3.03 45.20 49.55
C THR A 102 -2.25 43.90 49.61
N ALA A 103 -1.59 43.58 50.72
CA ALA A 103 -0.81 42.34 50.85
C ALA A 103 -1.66 41.07 50.88
N LEU A 104 -2.93 41.20 51.23
CA LEU A 104 -3.83 40.07 51.46
C LEU A 104 -5.09 40.26 50.62
N THR A 105 -5.47 39.23 49.88
CA THR A 105 -6.79 39.16 49.26
C THR A 105 -7.53 37.93 49.73
N TYR A 106 -8.80 38.10 50.08
CA TYR A 106 -9.67 37.00 50.46
C TYR A 106 -10.63 36.67 49.32
N THR A 107 -10.75 35.39 49.00
CA THR A 107 -11.79 34.92 48.08
C THR A 107 -12.44 33.66 48.64
N GLN A 108 -13.76 33.59 48.56
CA GLN A 108 -14.54 32.41 48.90
C GLN A 108 -15.01 31.73 47.62
N GLY A 109 -14.87 30.40 47.56
CA GLY A 109 -15.35 29.59 46.46
C GLY A 109 -16.84 29.75 46.22
N SER A 110 -17.27 29.47 44.99
CA SER A 110 -18.70 29.53 44.61
C SER A 110 -19.57 28.53 45.38
N ASP A 111 -18.97 27.43 45.85
CA ASP A 111 -19.58 26.43 46.72
C ASP A 111 -19.83 26.94 48.15
N ARG A 112 -19.15 28.02 48.56
CA ARG A 112 -19.12 28.59 49.92
C ARG A 112 -18.44 27.73 50.98
N TYR A 113 -17.98 26.53 50.64
CA TYR A 113 -17.30 25.60 51.54
C TYR A 113 -15.78 25.78 51.50
N SER A 114 -15.23 26.35 50.43
CA SER A 114 -13.81 26.66 50.33
C SER A 114 -13.57 28.16 50.41
N ALA A 115 -12.48 28.55 51.05
CA ALA A 115 -11.99 29.92 51.01
C ALA A 115 -10.47 29.94 50.94
N LYS A 116 -9.92 31.04 50.41
CA LYS A 116 -8.48 31.27 50.41
C LYS A 116 -8.15 32.70 50.82
N ILE A 117 -7.06 32.82 51.57
CA ILE A 117 -6.29 34.05 51.71
C ILE A 117 -5.09 33.94 50.78
N THR A 118 -4.94 34.92 49.91
CA THR A 118 -3.83 35.03 48.98
C THR A 118 -2.89 36.13 49.46
N PHE A 119 -1.65 35.76 49.77
CA PHE A 119 -0.57 36.68 50.08
C PHE A 119 0.08 37.15 48.77
N SER A 120 0.21 38.46 48.57
CA SER A 120 0.87 38.99 47.38
C SER A 120 2.36 38.67 47.37
N GLN A 121 2.92 38.48 46.18
CA GLN A 121 4.35 38.21 46.02
C GLN A 121 5.18 39.38 46.57
N GLU A 122 4.78 40.62 46.30
CA GLU A 122 5.50 41.81 46.76
C GLU A 122 5.57 41.90 48.29
N PHE A 123 4.49 41.52 48.98
CA PHE A 123 4.47 41.50 50.44
C PHE A 123 5.40 40.41 50.99
N LEU A 124 5.29 39.19 50.47
CA LEU A 124 6.13 38.07 50.89
C LEU A 124 7.61 38.35 50.65
N PHE A 125 7.94 38.96 49.50
CA PHE A 125 9.28 39.38 49.14
C PHE A 125 9.85 40.44 50.10
N GLU A 126 9.08 41.50 50.41
CA GLU A 126 9.54 42.50 51.38
C GLU A 126 9.61 41.95 52.81
N LEU A 127 8.74 40.99 53.17
CA LEU A 127 8.76 40.32 54.47
C LEU A 127 10.04 39.49 54.67
N ASP A 128 10.49 38.80 53.61
CA ASP A 128 11.73 38.00 53.58
C ASP A 128 12.99 38.87 53.74
N LYS A 129 12.96 40.07 53.15
CA LYS A 129 14.05 41.04 53.17
C LYS A 129 14.24 41.74 54.52
N ALA A 130 13.19 41.83 55.33
CA ALA A 130 13.18 42.61 56.56
C ALA A 130 13.99 41.93 57.71
N ASN A 131 14.48 42.72 58.67
CA ASN A 131 15.44 42.26 59.69
C ASN A 131 14.88 41.11 60.57
N TYR A 132 15.75 40.27 61.14
CA TYR A 132 15.56 38.87 61.62
C TYR A 132 14.26 38.49 62.38
N ASP A 133 13.53 39.44 62.96
CA ASP A 133 12.28 39.17 63.67
C ASP A 133 11.00 39.34 62.83
N LEU A 134 11.14 39.87 61.61
CA LEU A 134 10.03 40.28 60.75
C LEU A 134 9.55 39.21 59.78
N LYS A 135 10.32 38.13 59.53
CA LYS A 135 9.93 37.06 58.60
C LYS A 135 8.67 36.26 59.03
N LYS A 136 8.07 36.58 60.19
CA LYS A 136 6.91 35.89 60.78
C LYS A 136 5.65 36.20 59.98
N LEU A 137 5.25 35.26 59.13
CA LEU A 137 3.93 35.25 58.50
C LEU A 137 2.84 34.81 59.49
N SER A 138 3.23 34.20 60.60
CA SER A 138 2.35 33.71 61.65
C SER A 138 1.33 34.76 62.12
N GLY A 139 0.11 34.29 62.37
CA GLY A 139 -1.02 35.15 62.65
C GLY A 139 -2.27 34.37 63.04
N LYS A 140 -3.35 35.10 63.27
CA LYS A 140 -4.68 34.57 63.56
C LYS A 140 -5.65 34.94 62.45
N ILE A 141 -6.35 33.93 61.96
CA ILE A 141 -7.46 34.09 61.02
C ILE A 141 -8.74 34.17 61.85
N TYR A 142 -9.50 35.25 61.68
CA TYR A 142 -10.85 35.39 62.22
C TYR A 142 -11.86 35.29 61.09
N LEU A 143 -12.78 34.34 61.21
CA LEU A 143 -13.94 34.24 60.31
C LEU A 143 -15.04 35.17 60.83
N THR A 144 -15.47 36.14 60.03
CA THR A 144 -16.42 37.19 60.43
C THR A 144 -17.55 37.35 59.40
N ASP A 145 -18.58 38.12 59.74
CA ASP A 145 -19.57 38.57 58.75
C ASP A 145 -19.13 39.88 58.08
N ASP A 146 -19.87 40.30 57.06
CA ASP A 146 -19.59 41.54 56.29
C ASP A 146 -19.56 42.83 57.14
N SER A 147 -20.00 42.77 58.40
CA SER A 147 -19.96 43.89 59.34
C SER A 147 -18.78 43.86 60.31
N GLU A 148 -17.96 42.81 60.25
CA GLU A 148 -16.87 42.48 61.19
C GLU A 148 -17.30 42.41 62.68
N SER A 149 -18.60 42.41 62.97
CA SER A 149 -19.11 42.55 64.35
C SER A 149 -19.26 41.24 65.11
N VAL A 150 -19.25 40.10 64.40
CA VAL A 150 -19.38 38.74 64.96
C VAL A 150 -18.23 37.88 64.44
N ILE A 151 -17.46 37.31 65.37
CA ILE A 151 -16.42 36.30 65.09
C ILE A 151 -17.06 34.92 65.23
N TYR A 152 -17.03 34.13 64.16
CA TYR A 152 -17.57 32.77 64.12
C TYR A 152 -16.53 31.73 64.55
N ASP A 153 -15.27 31.93 64.16
CA ASP A 153 -14.17 31.03 64.54
C ASP A 153 -12.82 31.74 64.46
N THR A 154 -11.80 31.17 65.10
CA THR A 154 -10.41 31.66 65.07
C THR A 154 -9.45 30.50 64.87
N CYS A 155 -8.51 30.65 63.94
CA CYS A 155 -7.46 29.66 63.71
C CYS A 155 -6.08 30.31 63.69
N ASN A 156 -5.07 29.62 64.23
CA ASN A 156 -3.68 30.07 64.23
C ASN A 156 -2.97 29.56 62.98
N VAL A 157 -2.17 30.43 62.38
CA VAL A 157 -1.26 30.13 61.28
C VAL A 157 0.15 30.23 61.81
N SER A 158 0.95 29.19 61.63
CA SER A 158 2.37 29.17 62.01
C SER A 158 3.23 29.00 60.76
N ALA A 159 3.69 30.11 60.21
CA ALA A 159 4.48 30.15 58.98
C ALA A 159 5.46 31.33 58.98
N ARG A 160 6.49 31.25 58.14
CA ARG A 160 7.40 32.35 57.84
C ARG A 160 7.55 32.54 56.34
N ALA A 161 7.79 33.76 55.89
CA ALA A 161 8.20 34.04 54.52
C ALA A 161 9.72 33.82 54.43
N ASN A 162 10.14 32.80 53.71
CA ASN A 162 11.56 32.48 53.52
C ASN A 162 11.70 31.54 52.31
N SER A 163 12.47 31.97 51.30
CA SER A 163 12.74 31.15 50.12
C SER A 163 13.94 30.22 50.34
N ILE A 164 13.93 29.06 49.67
CA ILE A 164 15.09 28.16 49.67
C ILE A 164 16.26 28.89 48.98
N PRO A 165 17.49 28.78 49.51
CA PRO A 165 18.68 29.33 48.86
C PRO A 165 18.80 28.92 47.38
N PRO A 166 19.32 29.81 46.50
CA PRO A 166 19.53 29.46 45.09
C PRO A 166 20.60 28.36 44.95
N VAL A 167 20.49 27.53 43.91
CA VAL A 167 21.53 26.53 43.58
C VAL A 167 22.78 27.23 43.02
N ALA A 168 23.97 26.72 43.33
CA ALA A 168 25.20 27.13 42.64
C ALA A 168 25.11 26.82 41.15
N LEU A 169 25.55 27.76 40.30
CA LEU A 169 25.54 27.57 38.84
C LEU A 169 26.92 27.18 38.33
N GLY A 170 26.96 26.35 37.28
CA GLY A 170 28.18 26.03 36.54
C GLY A 170 29.26 25.35 37.40
N ALA A 171 28.86 24.59 38.42
CA ALA A 171 29.80 23.90 39.30
C ALA A 171 30.62 22.87 38.52
N MET A 172 31.95 23.03 38.51
CA MET A 172 32.88 22.13 37.83
C MET A 172 34.23 22.07 38.54
N LEU A 173 34.96 20.98 38.31
CA LEU A 173 36.33 20.84 38.78
C LEU A 173 37.33 21.22 37.68
N GLN A 174 38.38 21.94 38.06
CA GLN A 174 39.52 22.30 37.22
C GLN A 174 40.83 21.92 37.90
N ALA A 175 41.93 21.82 37.14
CA ALA A 175 43.26 21.59 37.70
C ALA A 175 43.94 22.89 38.13
N ASP A 176 44.43 22.93 39.37
CA ASP A 176 45.33 23.96 39.91
C ASP A 176 46.78 23.72 39.48
N GLN A 177 47.37 24.63 38.72
CA GLN A 177 48.80 24.58 38.36
C GLN A 177 49.69 25.41 39.30
N GLY A 178 49.11 26.14 40.27
CA GLY A 178 49.86 26.90 41.27
C GLY A 178 50.58 26.05 42.33
N VAL A 179 50.33 24.74 42.36
CA VAL A 179 50.85 23.79 43.35
C VAL A 179 51.58 22.65 42.62
N ALA A 180 52.80 22.32 43.07
CA ALA A 180 53.74 21.41 42.39
C ALA A 180 53.26 19.97 42.14
N ALA A 181 52.11 19.56 42.70
CA ALA A 181 51.52 18.23 42.51
C ALA A 181 50.17 18.25 41.75
N GLY A 182 49.62 19.43 41.43
CA GLY A 182 48.27 19.57 40.88
C GLY A 182 47.17 19.23 41.90
N SER A 183 46.22 20.12 42.12
CA SER A 183 45.04 19.84 42.97
C SER A 183 43.75 20.25 42.27
N TYR A 184 42.59 19.76 42.72
CA TYR A 184 41.31 20.24 42.19
C TYR A 184 41.01 21.66 42.67
N ILE A 185 40.55 22.49 41.75
CA ILE A 185 39.86 23.75 42.05
C ILE A 185 38.39 23.51 41.74
N LEU A 186 37.54 23.72 42.73
CA LEU A 186 36.10 23.73 42.52
C LEU A 186 35.69 25.14 42.13
N CYS A 187 35.18 25.28 40.90
CA CYS A 187 34.76 26.53 40.30
C CYS A 187 33.23 26.53 40.21
N PHE A 188 32.58 27.57 40.70
CA PHE A 188 31.13 27.73 40.61
C PHE A 188 30.73 29.20 40.72
N TYR A 189 29.50 29.50 40.32
CA TYR A 189 28.92 30.83 40.43
C TYR A 189 27.94 30.89 41.58
N ILE A 190 28.04 31.98 42.35
CA ILE A 190 27.06 32.36 43.36
C ILE A 190 26.38 33.67 42.93
N PRO A 191 25.10 33.88 43.24
CA PRO A 191 24.46 35.14 42.90
C PRO A 191 25.07 36.31 43.68
N VAL A 192 25.25 37.44 43.01
CA VAL A 192 25.60 38.73 43.63
C VAL A 192 24.37 39.21 44.38
N LEU A 193 24.54 39.70 45.60
CA LEU A 193 23.48 40.26 46.43
C LEU A 193 23.07 41.64 45.89
N ASN A 194 22.41 41.66 44.73
CA ASN A 194 21.93 42.88 44.08
C ASN A 194 20.43 42.75 43.77
N GLY A 195 19.61 42.78 44.83
CA GLY A 195 18.15 42.90 44.74
C GLY A 195 17.36 41.70 44.20
N THR A 196 17.99 40.73 43.52
CA THR A 196 17.30 39.57 42.92
C THR A 196 17.45 38.25 43.69
N VAL A 197 18.36 38.19 44.67
CA VAL A 197 18.49 37.10 45.64
C VAL A 197 18.50 37.75 47.01
N HIS A 198 17.71 37.24 47.96
CA HIS A 198 17.60 37.90 49.25
C HIS A 198 18.94 37.82 49.98
N GLN A 199 19.38 38.96 50.52
CA GLN A 199 20.67 39.11 51.19
C GLN A 199 20.92 38.05 52.29
N LYS A 200 19.85 37.45 52.82
CA LYS A 200 19.85 36.49 53.91
C LYS A 200 19.56 35.04 53.50
N ASP A 201 19.28 34.77 52.23
CA ASP A 201 19.13 33.39 51.72
C ASP A 201 20.50 32.72 51.52
N LEU A 202 21.59 33.48 51.58
CA LEU A 202 22.96 33.01 51.46
C LEU A 202 23.71 33.29 52.75
N HIS A 203 23.38 32.57 53.82
CA HIS A 203 24.06 32.69 55.11
C HIS A 203 25.34 31.83 55.14
N LYS A 204 25.22 30.58 54.69
CA LYS A 204 26.23 29.54 54.84
C LYS A 204 26.44 28.78 53.55
N LEU A 205 27.71 28.58 53.20
CA LEU A 205 28.19 27.73 52.12
C LEU A 205 28.87 26.51 52.74
N ILE A 206 28.37 25.32 52.42
CA ILE A 206 28.94 24.06 52.87
C ILE A 206 29.56 23.36 51.67
N ILE A 207 30.88 23.12 51.72
CA ILE A 207 31.60 22.34 50.71
C ILE A 207 32.16 21.09 51.38
N ASN A 208 31.67 19.91 50.99
CA ASN A 208 32.08 18.61 51.55
C ASN A 208 32.07 18.56 53.08
N GLY A 209 31.05 19.15 53.70
CA GLY A 209 30.86 19.18 55.15
C GLY A 209 31.61 20.30 55.88
N ASN A 210 32.48 21.05 55.21
CA ASN A 210 33.09 22.25 55.77
C ASN A 210 32.15 23.45 55.55
N ALA A 211 31.75 24.09 56.64
CA ALA A 211 30.90 25.27 56.62
C ALA A 211 31.72 26.56 56.51
N TYR A 212 31.23 27.47 55.69
CA TYR A 212 31.76 28.80 55.46
C TYR A 212 30.62 29.80 55.51
N TYR A 213 30.88 31.03 55.95
CA TYR A 213 29.86 32.05 56.19
C TYR A 213 30.06 33.25 55.28
N PHE A 214 28.96 33.89 54.86
CA PHE A 214 28.97 35.14 54.10
C PHE A 214 28.79 36.32 55.05
N SER A 215 29.57 37.41 54.88
CA SER A 215 29.36 38.61 55.69
C SER A 215 28.09 39.35 55.27
N ASP A 216 27.41 39.93 56.27
CA ASP A 216 26.21 40.75 56.11
C ASP A 216 26.51 41.97 55.20
N GLY A 217 26.37 41.78 53.88
CA GLY A 217 26.09 42.85 52.93
C GLY A 217 27.05 43.15 51.79
N LYS A 218 28.07 42.33 51.45
CA LYS A 218 28.85 42.54 50.22
C LYS A 218 29.38 41.26 49.56
N ILE A 219 28.58 40.63 48.70
CA ILE A 219 29.14 39.91 47.54
C ILE A 219 29.22 40.93 46.42
N SER A 220 30.41 41.48 46.14
CA SER A 220 30.61 42.43 45.02
C SER A 220 31.12 41.68 43.78
N GLY A 221 30.73 42.13 42.58
CA GLY A 221 30.81 41.41 41.30
C GLY A 221 32.19 41.07 40.72
N GLY A 222 33.10 40.55 41.54
CA GLY A 222 34.39 39.98 41.11
C GLY A 222 34.63 38.60 41.73
N LEU A 223 34.78 38.55 43.06
CA LEU A 223 34.98 37.34 43.85
C LEU A 223 34.22 37.47 45.17
N ALA A 224 33.63 36.37 45.65
CA ALA A 224 32.91 36.35 46.91
C ALA A 224 33.87 36.47 48.12
N GLU A 225 33.49 37.29 49.12
CA GLU A 225 34.14 37.31 50.43
C GLU A 225 33.52 36.20 51.30
N ILE A 226 34.32 35.22 51.72
CA ILE A 226 33.88 34.01 52.44
C ILE A 226 34.70 33.85 53.72
N TYR A 227 34.05 33.60 54.85
CA TYR A 227 34.63 33.54 56.21
C TYR A 227 34.53 32.14 56.80
N SER A 228 35.41 31.78 57.75
CA SER A 228 35.47 30.42 58.31
C SER A 228 34.57 30.17 59.53
N ASP A 229 34.04 31.23 60.14
CA ASP A 229 33.18 31.14 61.32
C ASP A 229 32.17 32.31 61.35
N GLU A 230 31.17 32.17 62.23
CA GLU A 230 30.12 33.18 62.48
C GLU A 230 30.68 34.49 63.06
N ASP A 231 31.89 34.46 63.64
CA ASP A 231 32.60 35.63 64.17
C ASP A 231 33.35 36.41 63.05
N PHE A 232 33.19 36.00 61.79
CA PHE A 232 33.82 36.60 60.60
C PHE A 232 35.35 36.67 60.69
N THR A 233 35.97 35.66 61.31
CA THR A 233 37.43 35.55 61.35
C THR A 233 37.94 35.24 59.95
N GLU A 234 38.76 36.13 59.40
CA GLU A 234 39.25 36.03 58.02
C GLU A 234 40.16 34.80 57.85
N ARG A 235 39.67 33.77 57.15
CA ARG A 235 40.49 32.66 56.62
C ARG A 235 40.53 32.74 55.10
N SER A 236 41.49 33.51 54.59
CA SER A 236 41.74 33.67 53.16
C SER A 236 42.48 32.48 52.50
N SER A 237 42.73 31.38 53.20
CA SER A 237 43.56 30.27 52.68
C SER A 237 42.83 29.32 51.74
N ASP A 238 41.54 29.07 51.97
CA ASP A 238 40.78 27.98 51.33
C ASP A 238 40.14 28.41 49.99
N PHE A 239 40.12 29.72 49.71
CA PHE A 239 39.61 30.28 48.46
C PHE A 239 40.71 31.07 47.74
N TYR A 240 40.55 31.30 46.44
CA TYR A 240 41.38 32.26 45.73
C TYR A 240 40.78 33.67 45.84
N THR A 241 41.64 34.65 46.13
CA THR A 241 41.32 36.08 46.12
C THR A 241 41.55 36.75 44.76
N SER A 242 41.89 35.96 43.74
CA SER A 242 42.06 36.35 42.33
C SER A 242 41.70 35.16 41.44
N THR A 243 41.30 35.38 40.19
CA THR A 243 41.09 34.26 39.24
C THR A 243 42.35 33.39 39.14
N PRO A 244 42.28 32.09 39.50
CA PRO A 244 43.43 31.20 39.41
C PRO A 244 43.75 30.84 37.96
N VAL A 245 44.99 30.42 37.69
CA VAL A 245 45.36 29.81 36.41
C VAL A 245 44.87 28.36 36.42
N THR A 246 43.74 28.11 35.77
CA THR A 246 43.06 26.82 35.75
C THR A 246 43.21 26.14 34.39
N TYR A 247 43.31 24.81 34.37
CA TYR A 247 43.24 24.02 33.15
C TYR A 247 42.11 22.98 33.23
N PRO A 248 41.51 22.61 32.09
CA PRO A 248 40.54 21.53 32.06
C PRO A 248 41.12 20.20 32.54
N LEU A 249 40.27 19.36 33.14
CA LEU A 249 40.62 18.04 33.62
C LEU A 249 40.72 17.03 32.46
N GLY A 250 41.73 17.15 31.59
CA GLY A 250 41.96 16.18 30.51
C GLY A 250 43.06 16.57 29.53
N ALA A 251 43.59 15.57 28.81
CA ALA A 251 44.68 15.74 27.84
C ALA A 251 44.28 16.49 26.56
N ASP A 252 42.98 16.57 26.26
CA ASP A 252 42.46 17.25 25.08
C ASP A 252 41.90 18.63 25.43
N THR A 253 42.77 19.64 25.37
CA THR A 253 42.43 21.05 25.65
C THR A 253 41.37 21.66 24.71
N SER A 254 40.89 20.94 23.68
CA SER A 254 39.97 21.46 22.68
C SER A 254 38.47 21.28 22.98
N ILE A 255 38.10 20.45 23.97
CA ILE A 255 36.70 20.02 24.19
C ILE A 255 36.17 20.33 25.60
N TYR A 256 37.05 20.62 26.56
CA TYR A 256 36.59 20.88 27.92
C TYR A 256 36.10 22.31 28.09
N PRO A 257 34.99 22.53 28.81
CA PRO A 257 34.56 23.87 29.16
C PRO A 257 35.66 24.52 30.02
N VAL A 258 36.34 25.52 29.44
CA VAL A 258 37.01 26.56 30.25
C VAL A 258 35.89 27.19 31.06
N PHE A 259 35.98 27.21 32.40
CA PHE A 259 35.01 27.87 33.29
C PHE A 259 34.68 29.25 32.69
N PRO A 260 33.56 29.37 31.97
CA PRO A 260 33.41 30.45 31.02
C PRO A 260 33.06 31.69 31.81
N GLY A 261 33.59 32.86 31.45
CA GLY A 261 32.90 34.11 31.79
C GLY A 261 31.50 33.98 31.21
N VAL A 262 30.48 33.88 32.06
CA VAL A 262 29.12 33.43 31.70
C VAL A 262 28.63 34.15 30.44
N ALA A 263 28.68 33.48 29.29
CA ALA A 263 28.20 34.06 28.04
C ALA A 263 26.67 34.21 28.16
N GLY A 264 26.20 35.45 28.20
CA GLY A 264 24.76 35.77 28.21
C GLY A 264 24.14 36.04 29.59
N LYS A 265 24.90 36.06 30.69
CA LYS A 265 24.41 36.64 31.96
C LYS A 265 25.21 37.88 32.34
N PRO A 266 24.56 38.96 32.85
CA PRO A 266 25.27 40.17 33.21
C PRO A 266 26.28 39.86 34.31
N ALA A 267 27.53 40.31 34.13
CA ALA A 267 28.62 40.22 35.12
C ALA A 267 28.25 40.87 36.48
N GLU A 268 27.12 41.55 36.55
CA GLU A 268 26.58 42.22 37.73
C GLU A 268 25.70 41.31 38.62
N ALA A 269 25.29 40.12 38.14
CA ALA A 269 24.32 39.25 38.83
C ALA A 269 24.92 38.01 39.51
N TYR A 270 26.13 37.58 39.14
CA TYR A 270 26.80 36.41 39.71
C TYR A 270 28.29 36.66 39.94
N ALA A 271 28.82 36.19 41.08
CA ALA A 271 30.22 36.23 41.45
C ALA A 271 30.82 34.82 41.32
N ALA A 272 32.04 34.75 40.78
CA ALA A 272 32.77 33.49 40.70
C ALA A 272 33.36 33.12 42.06
N VAL A 273 33.34 31.83 42.39
CA VAL A 273 34.00 31.26 43.56
C VAL A 273 34.96 30.18 43.11
N TYR A 274 36.20 30.26 43.61
CA TYR A 274 37.26 29.30 43.35
C TYR A 274 37.74 28.72 44.67
N TYR A 275 37.29 27.51 44.98
CA TYR A 275 37.64 26.80 46.20
C TYR A 275 38.89 25.92 46.00
N LYS A 276 39.91 26.14 46.83
CA LYS A 276 41.14 25.35 46.87
C LYS A 276 40.87 24.06 47.65
N SER A 277 40.60 22.99 46.93
CA SER A 277 40.27 21.73 47.61
C SER A 277 41.43 21.12 48.39
N GLY A 278 42.68 21.36 47.95
CA GLY A 278 43.86 20.63 48.45
C GLY A 278 43.88 19.14 48.10
N ILE A 279 42.88 18.64 47.37
CA ILE A 279 42.77 17.24 46.95
C ILE A 279 43.57 17.05 45.67
N ALA A 280 44.53 16.11 45.69
CA ALA A 280 45.35 15.79 44.53
C ALA A 280 44.50 15.30 43.35
N LEU A 281 44.92 15.65 42.13
CA LEU A 281 44.29 15.14 40.92
C LEU A 281 44.33 13.61 40.90
N SER A 282 43.20 12.99 40.57
CA SER A 282 43.01 11.54 40.59
C SER A 282 42.25 11.09 39.35
N SER A 283 42.51 9.85 38.90
CA SER A 283 41.70 9.16 37.90
C SER A 283 40.41 8.55 38.47
N SER A 284 40.31 8.43 39.80
CA SER A 284 39.09 8.03 40.50
C SER A 284 38.09 9.19 40.54
N ASP A 285 36.79 8.86 40.57
CA ASP A 285 35.75 9.86 40.78
C ASP A 285 35.98 10.63 42.08
N THR A 286 36.01 11.94 41.99
CA THR A 286 36.14 12.89 43.08
C THR A 286 34.97 13.84 42.99
N THR A 287 34.03 13.73 43.92
CA THR A 287 32.82 14.56 43.96
C THR A 287 32.90 15.60 45.08
N PHE A 288 32.45 16.82 44.78
CA PHE A 288 32.27 17.90 45.74
C PHE A 288 30.80 18.26 45.83
N ASN A 289 30.25 18.24 47.04
CA ASN A 289 28.91 18.73 47.31
C ASN A 289 29.00 20.18 47.76
N ILE A 290 28.35 21.07 47.02
CA ILE A 290 28.18 22.49 47.33
C ILE A 290 26.76 22.63 47.84
N THR A 291 26.59 23.10 49.07
CA THR A 291 25.28 23.38 49.65
C THR A 291 25.22 24.82 50.11
N PHE A 292 24.21 25.55 49.70
CA PHE A 292 23.85 26.80 50.37
C PHE A 292 22.82 26.51 51.43
N GLU A 293 22.98 27.11 52.60
CA GLU A 293 22.10 26.99 53.75
C GLU A 293 21.84 28.40 54.29
N ASP A 294 20.58 28.70 54.62
CA ASP A 294 20.19 29.95 55.27
C ASP A 294 20.21 29.83 56.81
N ASP A 295 19.90 30.93 57.51
CA ASP A 295 19.82 30.98 58.98
C ASP A 295 18.78 30.02 59.60
N TYR A 296 17.84 29.54 58.79
CA TYR A 296 16.74 28.69 59.22
C TYR A 296 16.88 27.25 58.71
N GLY A 297 18.04 26.88 58.18
CA GLY A 297 18.36 25.53 57.73
C GLY A 297 17.70 25.11 56.42
N LEU A 298 17.06 26.03 55.67
CA LEU A 298 16.70 25.73 54.29
C LEU A 298 17.99 25.63 53.49
N SER A 299 18.09 24.59 52.68
CA SER A 299 19.32 24.35 51.94
C SER A 299 19.06 23.84 50.53
N ASN A 300 20.02 24.09 49.65
CA ASN A 300 20.02 23.61 48.28
C ASN A 300 21.41 23.14 47.89
N SER A 301 21.50 21.97 47.27
CA SER A 301 22.77 21.29 47.02
C SER A 301 22.97 20.99 45.54
N ILE A 302 24.20 21.14 45.07
CA ILE A 302 24.67 20.64 43.77
C ILE A 302 25.99 19.90 43.97
N SER A 303 26.24 18.90 43.15
CA SER A 303 27.49 18.15 43.15
C SER A 303 28.30 18.47 41.89
N ALA A 304 29.62 18.59 42.03
CA ALA A 304 30.57 18.68 40.92
C ALA A 304 31.55 17.51 40.99
N SER A 305 31.75 16.82 39.88
CA SER A 305 32.69 15.69 39.77
C SER A 305 33.81 16.00 38.75
N ASN A 306 34.94 15.33 38.90
CA ASN A 306 36.02 15.29 37.91
C ASN A 306 35.67 14.40 36.70
N ARG A 307 34.56 13.67 36.75
CA ARG A 307 33.97 12.93 35.63
C ARG A 307 32.81 13.72 35.05
N ILE A 308 32.91 14.08 33.77
CA ILE A 308 31.81 14.73 33.03
C ILE A 308 31.17 13.66 32.13
N PRO A 309 29.86 13.40 32.24
CA PRO A 309 29.20 12.39 31.43
C PRO A 309 29.01 12.90 29.99
N VAL A 310 29.13 12.00 29.02
CA VAL A 310 28.90 12.27 27.59
C VAL A 310 27.47 11.90 27.25
N ILE A 311 26.72 12.80 26.62
CA ILE A 311 25.35 12.55 26.18
C ILE A 311 25.34 11.44 25.11
N ASP A 312 24.36 10.55 25.19
CA ASP A 312 24.17 9.49 24.18
C ASP A 312 23.96 10.08 22.78
N ILE A 313 24.27 9.30 21.75
CA ILE A 313 24.13 9.76 20.37
C ILE A 313 22.62 9.67 19.98
N PRO A 314 22.03 10.70 19.35
CA PRO A 314 20.68 10.59 18.81
C PRO A 314 20.54 9.43 17.80
N LYS A 315 19.35 8.85 17.72
CA LYS A 315 19.02 7.82 16.74
C LYS A 315 18.20 8.43 15.62
N ILE A 316 18.59 8.14 14.38
CA ILE A 316 17.82 8.47 13.18
C ILE A 316 17.18 7.17 12.71
N THR A 317 15.85 7.11 12.70
CA THR A 317 15.09 5.88 12.41
C THR A 317 14.09 6.06 11.28
N ASP A 318 13.74 4.94 10.65
CA ASP A 318 12.63 4.84 9.70
C ASP A 318 11.26 4.98 10.40
N ALA A 319 10.18 4.95 9.62
CA ALA A 319 8.81 5.05 10.11
C ALA A 319 8.41 3.90 11.05
N GLU A 320 9.11 2.77 11.00
CA GLU A 320 8.95 1.62 11.87
C GLU A 320 9.85 1.65 13.12
N GLY A 321 10.69 2.68 13.27
CA GLY A 321 11.60 2.87 14.40
C GLY A 321 12.92 2.10 14.29
N ASN A 322 13.27 1.54 13.13
CA ASN A 322 14.57 0.89 12.91
C ASN A 322 15.64 1.93 12.54
N PRO A 323 16.90 1.74 12.97
CA PRO A 323 18.00 2.64 12.60
C PRO A 323 18.21 2.72 11.08
N LEU A 324 18.28 3.94 10.56
CA LEU A 324 18.58 4.21 9.16
C LEU A 324 20.07 4.04 8.85
N SER A 325 20.38 3.32 7.76
CA SER A 325 21.74 3.15 7.24
C SER A 325 22.02 4.04 6.03
N SER A 326 23.27 4.47 5.86
CA SER A 326 23.66 5.20 4.64
C SER A 326 23.38 4.38 3.38
N GLY A 327 22.82 5.01 2.35
CA GLY A 327 22.42 4.34 1.11
C GLY A 327 21.09 3.58 1.19
N ALA A 328 20.32 3.72 2.27
CA ALA A 328 19.03 3.05 2.41
C ALA A 328 18.04 3.50 1.31
N PRO A 329 17.46 2.56 0.53
CA PRO A 329 16.33 2.85 -0.33
C PRO A 329 15.04 2.78 0.51
N LEU A 330 14.25 3.85 0.47
CA LEU A 330 12.98 3.98 1.17
C LEU A 330 11.89 4.32 0.15
N GLU A 331 10.67 3.85 0.38
CA GLU A 331 9.54 4.12 -0.49
C GLU A 331 8.57 5.08 0.22
N ALA A 332 8.38 6.27 -0.34
CA ALA A 332 7.41 7.23 0.14
C ALA A 332 5.99 6.67 0.11
N ASP A 333 5.16 7.12 1.04
CA ASP A 333 3.75 6.81 1.03
C ASP A 333 3.10 7.33 -0.26
N ILE A 334 2.29 6.49 -0.91
CA ILE A 334 1.70 6.81 -2.21
C ILE A 334 0.60 7.88 -2.13
N ASP A 335 -0.04 8.02 -0.97
CA ASP A 335 -1.13 8.99 -0.76
C ASP A 335 -0.58 10.38 -0.45
N THR A 336 0.45 10.48 0.40
CA THR A 336 1.07 11.76 0.78
C THR A 336 2.24 12.16 -0.11
N ARG A 337 2.86 11.20 -0.80
CA ARG A 337 4.16 11.31 -1.49
C ARG A 337 5.29 11.72 -0.55
N LEU A 338 5.18 11.40 0.73
CA LEU A 338 6.17 11.72 1.76
C LEU A 338 6.59 10.45 2.48
N TYR A 339 7.82 10.44 2.97
CA TYR A 339 8.36 9.44 3.87
C TYR A 339 8.72 10.10 5.20
N THR A 340 8.21 9.57 6.31
CA THR A 340 8.51 10.10 7.63
C THR A 340 9.75 9.43 8.21
N ILE A 341 10.75 10.24 8.59
CA ILE A 341 11.86 9.79 9.43
C ILE A 341 11.67 10.33 10.85
N SER A 342 12.22 9.63 11.85
CA SER A 342 12.20 10.09 13.24
C SER A 342 13.62 10.29 13.78
N ILE A 343 13.83 11.37 14.52
CA ILE A 343 15.07 11.63 15.26
C ILE A 343 14.74 11.61 16.75
N THR A 344 15.34 10.66 17.47
CA THR A 344 15.04 10.41 18.88
C THR A 344 16.31 10.39 19.73
N HIS A 345 16.17 10.58 21.05
CA HIS A 345 17.28 10.44 22.00
C HIS A 345 16.86 9.62 23.23
N SER A 346 17.77 8.80 23.77
CA SER A 346 17.47 7.87 24.86
C SER A 346 17.24 8.53 26.23
N GLY A 347 17.53 9.83 26.33
CA GLY A 347 17.52 10.58 27.59
C GLY A 347 18.68 10.21 28.52
N LYS A 348 19.73 9.54 28.00
CA LYS A 348 20.85 9.03 28.79
C LYS A 348 22.17 9.74 28.49
N ALA A 349 23.06 9.70 29.46
CA ALA A 349 24.47 10.07 29.32
C ALA A 349 25.34 9.00 30.00
N TYR A 350 26.62 8.92 29.63
CA TYR A 350 27.53 7.88 30.11
C TYR A 350 28.84 8.43 30.65
N TYR A 351 29.31 7.84 31.75
CA TYR A 351 30.71 7.92 32.16
C TYR A 351 31.50 6.83 31.44
N ASN A 352 32.45 7.22 30.57
CA ASN A 352 33.37 6.29 29.91
C ASN A 352 32.71 5.04 29.31
N SER A 353 31.48 5.17 28.78
CA SER A 353 30.64 4.12 28.16
C SER A 353 30.06 3.00 29.07
N GLU A 354 30.23 3.02 30.39
CA GLU A 354 29.83 1.89 31.26
C GLU A 354 28.66 2.17 32.21
N GLU A 355 28.53 3.38 32.74
CA GLU A 355 27.46 3.75 33.68
C GLU A 355 26.49 4.75 33.03
N SER A 356 25.21 4.39 32.94
CA SER A 356 24.17 5.26 32.38
C SER A 356 23.54 6.16 33.44
N LEU A 357 23.46 7.46 33.17
CA LEU A 357 22.69 8.43 33.95
C LEU A 357 21.55 8.98 33.13
N ASP A 358 20.42 9.21 33.78
CA ASP A 358 19.30 9.93 33.17
C ASP A 358 19.67 11.42 33.09
N CYS A 359 19.63 11.96 31.87
CA CYS A 359 19.98 13.34 31.55
C CYS A 359 18.85 14.09 30.82
N ALA A 360 17.65 13.52 30.70
CA ALA A 360 16.51 14.21 30.09
C ALA A 360 16.10 15.47 30.90
N PRO A 361 15.53 16.51 30.26
CA PRO A 361 15.49 16.72 28.80
C PRO A 361 16.86 17.15 28.25
N VAL A 362 17.16 16.78 27.00
CA VAL A 362 18.32 17.24 26.21
C VAL A 362 17.84 18.00 24.99
N THR A 363 18.64 18.91 24.45
CA THR A 363 18.31 19.62 23.21
C THR A 363 18.95 18.90 22.01
N ILE A 364 18.13 18.32 21.13
CA ILE A 364 18.54 17.73 19.86
C ILE A 364 18.62 18.85 18.82
N SER A 365 19.77 18.98 18.16
CA SER A 365 19.97 19.83 16.98
C SER A 365 20.12 18.94 15.75
N TYR A 366 19.38 19.23 14.67
CA TYR A 366 19.41 18.40 13.46
C TYR A 366 19.46 19.25 12.19
N THR A 367 19.98 18.64 11.12
CA THR A 367 20.00 19.17 9.76
C THR A 367 19.66 18.06 8.77
N VAL A 368 18.70 18.31 7.87
CA VAL A 368 18.37 17.45 6.72
C VAL A 368 18.64 18.23 5.44
N ARG A 369 19.47 17.68 4.55
CA ARG A 369 19.88 18.31 3.29
C ARG A 369 19.64 17.36 2.13
N GLU A 370 19.06 17.84 1.03
CA GLU A 370 19.00 17.07 -0.21
C GLU A 370 20.31 17.22 -1.01
N THR A 371 20.93 16.10 -1.39
CA THR A 371 22.28 16.09 -1.98
C THR A 371 22.29 16.42 -3.48
N ASN A 372 21.14 16.35 -4.16
CA ASN A 372 21.02 16.60 -5.60
C ASN A 372 20.65 18.05 -5.96
N GLY A 373 20.54 18.95 -4.98
CA GLY A 373 20.31 20.39 -5.22
C GLY A 373 18.93 20.76 -5.73
N LYS A 374 17.96 19.82 -5.73
CA LYS A 374 16.55 20.17 -5.80
C LYS A 374 16.12 20.72 -4.42
N PRO A 375 15.12 21.62 -4.38
CA PRO A 375 14.58 22.09 -3.13
C PRO A 375 13.64 21.05 -2.51
N VAL A 376 13.76 20.85 -1.20
CA VAL A 376 13.09 19.82 -0.41
C VAL A 376 11.62 20.16 -0.12
N PHE A 377 11.25 21.45 -0.17
CA PHE A 377 9.88 21.91 0.08
C PHE A 377 9.49 23.05 -0.86
N ASP A 378 8.18 23.28 -1.01
CA ASP A 378 7.63 24.46 -1.67
C ASP A 378 8.29 25.73 -1.12
N GLY A 379 9.10 26.41 -1.96
CA GLY A 379 9.81 27.63 -1.58
C GLY A 379 11.33 27.64 -1.73
N ASN A 380 11.93 26.71 -2.49
CA ASN A 380 13.39 26.68 -2.78
C ASN A 380 14.30 26.39 -1.56
N ILE A 381 13.84 25.60 -0.59
CA ILE A 381 14.63 25.28 0.61
C ILE A 381 15.37 23.96 0.39
N SER A 382 16.70 23.98 0.25
CA SER A 382 17.54 22.77 0.06
C SER A 382 17.98 22.11 1.38
N GLU A 383 17.66 22.73 2.52
CA GLU A 383 18.11 22.30 3.85
C GLU A 383 17.09 22.71 4.92
N ILE A 384 16.69 21.77 5.77
CA ILE A 384 15.99 22.05 7.03
C ILE A 384 16.99 21.93 8.16
N SER A 385 17.00 22.89 9.08
CA SER A 385 17.67 22.74 10.38
C SER A 385 16.75 23.19 11.50
N GLY A 386 16.90 22.58 12.67
CA GLY A 386 16.06 22.87 13.83
C GLY A 386 16.64 22.34 15.13
N THR A 387 16.02 22.76 16.23
CA THR A 387 16.33 22.29 17.58
C THR A 387 15.05 21.92 18.31
N THR A 388 15.06 20.80 19.03
CA THR A 388 13.91 20.31 19.81
C THR A 388 14.39 19.70 21.14
N ASN A 389 13.54 19.72 22.17
CA ASN A 389 13.80 19.00 23.43
C ASN A 389 13.08 17.65 23.48
N ASP A 390 12.23 17.37 22.49
CA ASP A 390 11.45 16.15 22.31
C ASP A 390 11.89 15.42 21.03
N ASP A 391 11.42 14.18 20.84
CA ASP A 391 11.55 13.46 19.58
C ASP A 391 10.91 14.26 18.42
N ILE A 392 11.43 14.11 17.20
CA ILE A 392 10.90 14.80 16.03
C ILE A 392 10.73 13.87 14.83
N ASP A 393 9.56 13.97 14.22
CA ASP A 393 9.22 13.36 12.94
C ASP A 393 9.37 14.39 11.82
N ILE A 394 10.01 13.98 10.72
CA ILE A 394 10.27 14.83 9.55
C ILE A 394 9.77 14.10 8.31
N ASP A 395 8.80 14.71 7.63
CA ASP A 395 8.28 14.21 6.36
C ASP A 395 9.15 14.69 5.19
N LEU A 396 9.66 13.74 4.41
CA LEU A 396 10.58 13.96 3.31
C LEU A 396 9.97 13.51 1.97
N PRO A 397 9.95 14.35 0.92
CA PRO A 397 9.52 13.93 -0.41
C PRO A 397 10.57 13.03 -1.10
N PRO A 398 10.28 12.47 -2.29
CA PRO A 398 11.25 11.70 -3.04
C PRO A 398 12.50 12.51 -3.36
N GLY A 399 13.67 11.93 -3.12
CA GLY A 399 14.96 12.62 -3.20
C GLY A 399 16.07 11.81 -2.56
N THR A 400 17.29 12.36 -2.58
CA THR A 400 18.44 11.78 -1.89
C THR A 400 18.90 12.72 -0.78
N TYR A 401 18.99 12.22 0.45
CA TYR A 401 19.18 13.04 1.63
C TYR A 401 20.44 12.69 2.42
N GLU A 402 20.97 13.71 3.08
CA GLU A 402 21.93 13.65 4.17
C GLU A 402 21.26 14.19 5.43
N ILE A 403 21.25 13.38 6.49
CA ILE A 403 20.60 13.69 7.77
C ILE A 403 21.67 13.66 8.85
N THR A 404 21.77 14.72 9.63
CA THR A 404 22.70 14.82 10.76
C THR A 404 21.96 15.29 12.02
N ALA A 405 22.35 14.76 13.18
CA ALA A 405 21.80 15.18 14.47
C ALA A 405 22.81 15.02 15.62
N PHE A 406 22.76 15.90 16.61
CA PHE A 406 23.50 15.76 17.88
C PHE A 406 22.67 16.29 19.05
N ALA A 407 22.99 15.87 20.27
CA ALA A 407 22.30 16.29 21.50
C ALA A 407 23.23 17.05 22.45
N ALA A 408 22.72 18.10 23.08
CA ALA A 408 23.46 18.97 24.01
C ALA A 408 22.66 19.25 25.30
N LYS A 409 23.37 19.44 26.42
CA LYS A 409 22.85 19.85 27.72
C LYS A 409 23.95 20.52 28.55
N GLU A 410 23.62 21.58 29.27
CA GLU A 410 24.58 22.24 30.17
C GLU A 410 25.09 21.29 31.26
N GLY A 411 26.41 21.29 31.51
CA GLY A 411 27.07 20.39 32.47
C GLY A 411 27.44 19.01 31.91
N TYR A 412 27.20 18.74 30.62
CA TYR A 412 27.51 17.49 29.94
C TYR A 412 28.42 17.74 28.72
N ILE A 413 29.13 16.71 28.27
CA ILE A 413 29.80 16.73 26.96
C ILE A 413 28.74 16.45 25.89
N THR A 414 28.64 17.33 24.88
CA THR A 414 27.77 17.17 23.70
C THR A 414 27.99 15.80 23.06
N SER A 415 26.92 15.16 22.59
CA SER A 415 27.03 13.87 21.91
C SER A 415 27.87 13.99 20.64
N SER A 416 28.44 12.87 20.19
CA SER A 416 28.89 12.76 18.80
C SER A 416 27.71 12.99 17.84
N VAL A 417 28.02 13.40 16.60
CA VAL A 417 27.00 13.59 15.54
C VAL A 417 26.57 12.23 15.00
N ALA A 418 25.28 11.95 15.05
CA ALA A 418 24.64 10.92 14.24
C ALA A 418 24.54 11.43 12.80
N ALA A 419 25.04 10.68 11.82
CA ALA A 419 24.98 11.06 10.42
C ALA A 419 24.59 9.87 9.55
N VAL A 420 23.61 10.09 8.68
CA VAL A 420 23.18 9.12 7.65
C VAL A 420 23.20 9.85 6.30
N SER A 421 23.87 9.25 5.32
CA SER A 421 24.11 9.85 4.02
C SER A 421 23.54 9.00 2.89
N ASN A 422 23.18 9.64 1.78
CA ASN A 422 22.61 8.97 0.60
C ASN A 422 21.34 8.17 0.92
N VAL A 423 20.48 8.66 1.82
CA VAL A 423 19.15 8.07 2.02
C VAL A 423 18.31 8.41 0.80
N THR A 424 17.94 7.42 0.00
CA THR A 424 17.17 7.63 -1.24
C THR A 424 15.72 7.26 -0.99
N ILE A 425 14.85 8.26 -1.03
CA ILE A 425 13.40 8.07 -0.99
C ILE A 425 12.89 8.10 -2.42
N THR A 426 12.23 7.03 -2.87
CA THR A 426 11.55 6.97 -4.17
C THR A 426 10.04 6.99 -3.95
N CYS A 427 9.28 7.47 -4.93
CA CYS A 427 7.83 7.29 -4.95
C CYS A 427 7.50 6.38 -6.14
N PRO A 428 6.89 5.20 -5.93
CA PRO A 428 6.51 4.35 -7.03
C PRO A 428 5.49 5.08 -7.93
N ALA A 429 5.63 4.93 -9.25
CA ALA A 429 4.73 5.54 -10.23
C ALA A 429 3.45 4.71 -10.40
N ILE A 430 2.61 4.69 -9.36
CA ILE A 430 1.36 3.93 -9.31
C ILE A 430 0.20 4.91 -9.17
N PHE A 431 -0.83 4.75 -10.01
CA PHE A 431 -2.02 5.59 -9.99
C PHE A 431 -3.30 4.74 -9.96
N TYR A 432 -4.30 5.20 -9.21
CA TYR A 432 -5.60 4.54 -9.08
C TYR A 432 -6.68 5.34 -9.79
N VAL A 433 -7.56 4.63 -10.48
CA VAL A 433 -8.70 5.18 -11.22
C VAL A 433 -9.99 4.65 -10.62
N SER A 434 -10.97 5.53 -10.38
CA SER A 434 -12.31 5.18 -9.92
C SER A 434 -13.35 6.06 -10.60
N SER A 435 -14.48 5.49 -10.99
CA SER A 435 -15.63 6.25 -11.51
C SER A 435 -16.18 7.29 -10.54
N SER A 436 -15.90 7.14 -9.23
CA SER A 436 -16.27 8.09 -8.18
C SER A 436 -15.16 9.07 -7.81
N GLY A 437 -13.99 8.98 -8.46
CA GLY A 437 -12.84 9.84 -8.23
C GLY A 437 -12.97 11.22 -8.90
N SER A 438 -11.92 12.02 -8.83
CA SER A 438 -11.81 13.31 -9.52
C SER A 438 -10.49 13.39 -10.30
N ASP A 439 -10.50 13.84 -11.55
CA ASP A 439 -9.25 13.98 -12.34
C ASP A 439 -8.25 14.99 -11.73
N GLU A 440 -8.74 15.88 -10.85
CA GLU A 440 -7.92 16.81 -10.06
C GLU A 440 -7.24 16.13 -8.86
N ASP A 441 -7.70 14.95 -8.44
CA ASP A 441 -7.13 14.22 -7.30
C ASP A 441 -5.69 13.75 -7.59
N SER A 442 -4.96 13.37 -6.54
CA SER A 442 -3.56 12.92 -6.64
C SER A 442 -3.42 11.64 -7.50
N GLY A 443 -4.49 10.85 -7.63
CA GLY A 443 -4.44 9.52 -8.23
C GLY A 443 -3.94 8.46 -7.26
N SER A 444 -3.93 8.77 -5.97
CA SER A 444 -3.60 7.81 -4.93
C SER A 444 -4.78 6.88 -4.63
N ARG A 445 -4.62 5.89 -3.75
CA ARG A 445 -5.69 4.92 -3.52
C ARG A 445 -6.89 5.55 -2.81
N THR A 446 -6.62 6.45 -1.85
CA THR A 446 -7.67 7.15 -1.09
C THR A 446 -8.25 8.35 -1.83
N LYS A 447 -7.53 8.88 -2.83
CA LYS A 447 -7.97 9.96 -3.74
C LYS A 447 -7.68 9.57 -5.20
N PRO A 448 -8.44 8.61 -5.77
CA PRO A 448 -8.21 8.13 -7.12
C PRO A 448 -8.67 9.16 -8.17
N VAL A 449 -8.04 9.16 -9.33
CA VAL A 449 -8.52 9.97 -10.47
C VAL A 449 -9.78 9.38 -11.08
N ALA A 450 -10.57 10.19 -11.79
CA ALA A 450 -11.82 9.74 -12.40
C ALA A 450 -11.59 8.93 -13.68
N THR A 451 -10.54 9.25 -14.44
CA THR A 451 -10.29 8.70 -15.78
C THR A 451 -8.90 8.08 -15.92
N VAL A 452 -8.79 7.07 -16.79
CA VAL A 452 -7.49 6.48 -17.17
C VAL A 452 -6.62 7.52 -17.89
N THR A 453 -7.22 8.42 -18.64
CA THR A 453 -6.56 9.56 -19.30
C THR A 453 -5.83 10.46 -18.29
N ALA A 454 -6.49 10.85 -17.20
CA ALA A 454 -5.85 11.63 -16.14
C ALA A 454 -4.71 10.87 -15.46
N ALA A 455 -4.89 9.56 -15.21
CA ALA A 455 -3.82 8.71 -14.66
C ALA A 455 -2.62 8.61 -15.60
N LEU A 456 -2.83 8.46 -16.92
CA LEU A 456 -1.78 8.43 -17.92
C LEU A 456 -1.01 9.75 -17.99
N SER A 457 -1.70 10.90 -17.86
CA SER A 457 -1.04 12.21 -17.78
C SER A 457 -0.13 12.30 -16.58
N LYS A 458 -0.65 12.03 -15.37
CA LYS A 458 0.14 12.07 -14.12
C LYS A 458 1.29 11.07 -14.13
N LEU A 459 1.07 9.90 -14.74
CA LEU A 459 2.09 8.89 -14.93
C LEU A 459 3.21 9.38 -15.86
N SER A 460 2.85 9.96 -17.01
CA SER A 460 3.81 10.54 -17.95
C SER A 460 4.66 11.62 -17.28
N ASP A 461 4.03 12.55 -16.55
CA ASP A 461 4.73 13.62 -15.84
C ASP A 461 5.69 13.04 -14.79
N THR A 462 5.23 12.09 -13.98
CA THR A 462 6.05 11.43 -12.94
C THR A 462 7.25 10.70 -13.53
N LEU A 463 7.07 9.96 -14.63
CA LEU A 463 8.16 9.23 -15.29
C LEU A 463 9.14 10.15 -16.04
N ALA A 464 8.70 11.35 -16.43
CA ALA A 464 9.55 12.39 -17.01
C ALA A 464 10.39 13.10 -15.93
N ASP A 465 9.80 13.34 -14.76
CA ASP A 465 10.45 14.04 -13.65
C ASP A 465 11.45 13.17 -12.88
N ASP A 466 11.24 11.85 -12.86
CA ASP A 466 12.11 10.89 -12.19
C ASP A 466 12.71 9.87 -13.17
N SER A 467 13.98 10.09 -13.50
CA SER A 467 14.69 9.21 -14.43
C SER A 467 14.95 7.80 -13.86
N THR A 468 14.85 7.59 -12.54
CA THR A 468 15.13 6.31 -11.88
C THR A 468 13.99 5.29 -12.00
N LEU A 469 12.75 5.74 -12.24
CA LEU A 469 11.55 4.89 -12.28
C LEU A 469 11.42 4.15 -13.60
N THR A 470 11.76 2.86 -13.66
CA THR A 470 11.70 2.08 -14.91
C THR A 470 10.32 1.50 -15.23
N GLU A 471 9.36 1.63 -14.32
CA GLU A 471 7.99 1.12 -14.48
C GLU A 471 6.92 2.11 -14.01
N GLY A 472 5.75 2.02 -14.63
CA GLY A 472 4.55 2.78 -14.31
C GLY A 472 3.33 1.86 -14.26
N LYS A 473 2.44 2.07 -13.28
CA LYS A 473 1.24 1.22 -13.09
C LYS A 473 -0.01 2.06 -12.92
N ILE A 474 -1.09 1.62 -13.56
CA ILE A 474 -2.43 2.20 -13.39
C ILE A 474 -3.37 1.08 -12.95
N PHE A 475 -4.02 1.28 -11.80
CA PHE A 475 -4.98 0.35 -11.23
C PHE A 475 -6.40 0.91 -11.29
N ILE A 476 -7.28 0.22 -11.99
CA ILE A 476 -8.69 0.56 -12.07
C ILE A 476 -9.40 -0.10 -10.89
N THR A 477 -10.08 0.69 -10.06
CA THR A 477 -10.69 0.20 -8.81
C THR A 477 -12.19 -0.05 -8.94
N SER A 478 -12.86 0.62 -9.89
CA SER A 478 -14.28 0.43 -10.23
C SER A 478 -14.46 0.28 -11.74
N ASP A 479 -15.60 -0.23 -12.18
CA ASP A 479 -15.98 -0.16 -13.59
C ASP A 479 -16.05 1.30 -14.06
N LEU A 480 -15.69 1.54 -15.33
CA LEU A 480 -15.59 2.85 -15.95
C LEU A 480 -16.46 2.93 -17.20
N GLU A 481 -17.09 4.08 -17.38
CA GLU A 481 -17.82 4.45 -18.59
C GLU A 481 -17.06 5.58 -19.29
N ILE A 482 -16.63 5.35 -20.53
CA ILE A 482 -15.84 6.32 -21.30
C ILE A 482 -16.64 6.82 -22.52
N ASN A 483 -16.38 8.07 -22.89
CA ASN A 483 -16.91 8.70 -24.10
C ASN A 483 -15.79 9.18 -25.04
N GLN A 484 -14.54 8.98 -24.63
CA GLN A 484 -13.34 9.28 -25.37
C GLN A 484 -12.40 8.10 -25.26
N GLU A 485 -11.67 7.87 -26.33
CA GLU A 485 -10.68 6.80 -26.43
C GLU A 485 -9.50 7.03 -25.47
N ILE A 486 -9.07 5.97 -24.80
CA ILE A 486 -7.82 5.98 -24.02
C ILE A 486 -6.68 5.81 -25.02
N ASN A 487 -5.91 6.87 -25.28
CA ASN A 487 -4.86 6.87 -26.31
C ASN A 487 -3.47 7.09 -25.72
N LEU A 488 -2.64 6.04 -25.66
CA LEU A 488 -1.27 6.13 -25.13
C LEU A 488 -0.34 6.95 -26.03
N THR A 489 -0.66 7.07 -27.32
CA THR A 489 0.14 7.85 -28.29
C THR A 489 0.27 9.31 -27.87
N THR A 490 -0.76 9.85 -27.20
CA THR A 490 -0.80 11.24 -26.73
C THR A 490 0.29 11.57 -25.71
N TYR A 491 0.69 10.58 -24.91
CA TYR A 491 1.62 10.77 -23.78
C TYR A 491 3.07 10.51 -24.14
N LYS A 492 3.35 10.06 -25.38
CA LYS A 492 4.70 9.92 -25.95
C LYS A 492 5.69 9.21 -25.01
N PHE A 493 5.26 8.13 -24.37
CA PHE A 493 6.15 7.32 -23.51
C PHE A 493 7.41 6.83 -24.24
N ALA A 494 7.43 6.83 -25.58
CA ALA A 494 8.62 6.55 -26.38
C ALA A 494 9.76 7.57 -26.21
N ASP A 495 9.45 8.83 -25.90
CA ASP A 495 10.42 9.92 -25.74
C ASP A 495 11.13 9.88 -24.37
N LEU A 496 10.63 9.06 -23.44
CA LEU A 496 11.18 8.96 -22.08
C LEU A 496 12.43 8.08 -22.04
N LEU A 497 13.44 8.53 -21.30
CA LEU A 497 14.67 7.79 -21.04
C LEU A 497 14.92 7.62 -19.53
N PRO A 498 15.35 6.42 -19.07
CA PRO A 498 15.41 5.17 -19.82
C PRO A 498 14.01 4.62 -20.20
N VAL A 499 14.00 3.58 -21.05
CA VAL A 499 12.78 2.90 -21.50
C VAL A 499 11.88 2.49 -20.31
N ARG A 500 10.57 2.77 -20.41
CA ARG A 500 9.59 2.58 -19.33
C ARG A 500 8.59 1.48 -19.62
N ASN A 501 8.41 0.54 -18.69
CA ASN A 501 7.35 -0.47 -18.77
C ASN A 501 6.05 0.10 -18.19
N ILE A 502 4.92 -0.10 -18.87
CA ILE A 502 3.62 0.43 -18.43
C ILE A 502 2.66 -0.73 -18.21
N THR A 503 2.02 -0.76 -17.04
CA THR A 503 0.98 -1.74 -16.71
C THR A 503 -0.35 -1.03 -16.48
N ILE A 504 -1.41 -1.48 -17.13
CA ILE A 504 -2.79 -1.05 -16.86
C ILE A 504 -3.56 -2.29 -16.40
N SER A 505 -4.09 -2.26 -15.18
CA SER A 505 -4.68 -3.44 -14.55
C SER A 505 -5.94 -3.15 -13.75
N GLY A 506 -6.84 -4.13 -13.67
CA GLY A 506 -7.94 -4.13 -12.71
C GLY A 506 -7.43 -4.44 -11.29
N TYR A 507 -7.76 -3.57 -10.33
CA TYR A 507 -7.43 -3.75 -8.91
C TYR A 507 -8.33 -4.82 -8.29
N ASP A 508 -7.75 -5.78 -7.57
CA ASP A 508 -8.48 -6.91 -6.95
C ASP A 508 -9.39 -7.69 -7.93
N GLY A 509 -8.98 -7.81 -9.19
CA GLY A 509 -9.64 -8.63 -10.21
C GLY A 509 -10.16 -7.85 -11.42
N LEU A 510 -11.04 -8.48 -12.21
CA LEU A 510 -11.55 -7.91 -13.45
C LEU A 510 -12.25 -6.56 -13.23
N ARG A 511 -11.96 -5.57 -14.08
CA ARG A 511 -12.69 -4.29 -14.16
C ARG A 511 -13.07 -3.92 -15.57
N THR A 512 -14.27 -3.37 -15.73
CA THR A 512 -14.84 -3.01 -17.03
C THR A 512 -14.45 -1.59 -17.42
N ILE A 513 -14.03 -1.42 -18.66
CA ILE A 513 -13.96 -0.14 -19.35
C ILE A 513 -14.94 -0.22 -20.53
N ASN A 514 -16.06 0.49 -20.41
CA ASN A 514 -17.15 0.44 -21.35
C ASN A 514 -17.23 1.75 -22.15
N ALA A 515 -17.13 1.65 -23.48
CA ALA A 515 -17.21 2.81 -24.36
C ALA A 515 -18.63 3.13 -24.84
N ASN A 516 -19.64 2.30 -24.51
CA ASN A 516 -21.06 2.49 -24.91
C ASN A 516 -21.26 2.84 -26.39
N SER A 517 -20.46 2.24 -27.28
CA SER A 517 -20.50 2.46 -28.72
C SER A 517 -20.21 3.90 -29.16
N LYS A 518 -19.39 4.63 -28.39
CA LYS A 518 -19.02 6.02 -28.68
C LYS A 518 -17.63 6.17 -29.27
N CYS A 519 -16.70 5.28 -28.91
CA CYS A 519 -15.30 5.37 -29.28
C CYS A 519 -14.62 3.99 -29.19
N ARG A 520 -13.38 3.92 -29.66
CA ARG A 520 -12.47 2.82 -29.31
C ARG A 520 -12.23 2.81 -27.80
N VAL A 521 -12.02 1.65 -27.19
CA VAL A 521 -11.72 1.59 -25.75
C VAL A 521 -10.27 2.01 -25.47
N LEU A 522 -9.29 1.35 -26.09
CA LEU A 522 -7.86 1.60 -25.87
C LEU A 522 -7.07 1.59 -27.18
N GLN A 523 -6.18 2.57 -27.35
CA GLN A 523 -5.12 2.56 -28.36
C GLN A 523 -3.74 2.62 -27.72
N ILE A 524 -2.87 1.72 -28.18
CA ILE A 524 -1.45 1.67 -27.85
C ILE A 524 -0.68 2.10 -29.09
N GLY A 525 0.06 3.18 -28.99
CA GLY A 525 0.96 3.64 -30.04
C GLY A 525 2.05 4.53 -29.46
N TRP A 526 3.16 4.65 -30.20
CA TRP A 526 4.30 5.51 -29.85
C TRP A 526 4.83 5.28 -28.41
N THR A 527 5.05 4.00 -28.09
CA THR A 527 5.62 3.49 -26.85
C THR A 527 6.93 2.77 -27.14
N ASN A 528 7.95 2.93 -26.28
CA ASN A 528 9.29 2.32 -26.44
C ASN A 528 9.60 1.24 -25.38
N GLY A 529 8.66 0.96 -24.46
CA GLY A 529 8.81 -0.10 -23.45
C GLY A 529 7.77 -1.21 -23.55
N ASN A 530 7.83 -2.15 -22.61
CA ASN A 530 6.85 -3.22 -22.54
C ASN A 530 5.52 -2.70 -22.01
N ILE A 531 4.42 -3.23 -22.53
CA ILE A 531 3.07 -2.86 -22.09
C ILE A 531 2.38 -4.12 -21.56
N ASN A 532 1.76 -4.01 -20.39
CA ASN A 532 1.01 -5.10 -19.77
C ASN A 532 -0.44 -4.65 -19.55
N LEU A 533 -1.40 -5.44 -20.04
CA LEU A 533 -2.82 -5.27 -19.81
C LEU A 533 -3.35 -6.47 -19.04
N GLU A 534 -3.85 -6.25 -17.83
CA GLU A 534 -4.22 -7.34 -16.91
C GLU A 534 -5.59 -7.15 -16.26
N ASN A 535 -6.41 -8.18 -16.18
CA ASN A 535 -7.68 -8.12 -15.45
C ASN A 535 -8.62 -6.99 -15.92
N LEU A 536 -8.74 -6.79 -17.24
CA LEU A 536 -9.59 -5.75 -17.83
C LEU A 536 -10.70 -6.35 -18.72
N ILE A 537 -11.87 -5.73 -18.73
CA ILE A 537 -12.96 -6.02 -19.66
C ILE A 537 -13.13 -4.79 -20.59
N PHE A 538 -12.69 -4.91 -21.84
CA PHE A 538 -12.88 -3.92 -22.90
C PHE A 538 -14.23 -4.18 -23.58
N LYS A 539 -15.19 -3.27 -23.38
CA LYS A 539 -16.58 -3.47 -23.81
C LYS A 539 -17.14 -2.30 -24.61
N GLY A 540 -17.98 -2.63 -25.59
CA GLY A 540 -18.81 -1.64 -26.29
C GLY A 540 -17.99 -0.67 -27.13
N GLY A 541 -16.74 -0.99 -27.45
CA GLY A 541 -15.89 -0.16 -28.29
C GLY A 541 -16.37 -0.14 -29.74
N THR A 542 -16.30 1.03 -30.38
CA THR A 542 -16.66 1.22 -31.78
C THR A 542 -15.71 2.14 -32.53
N THR A 543 -15.54 1.92 -33.83
CA THR A 543 -14.76 2.82 -34.68
C THR A 543 -15.43 3.09 -36.01
N SER A 544 -15.37 4.35 -36.45
CA SER A 544 -15.85 4.82 -37.75
C SER A 544 -14.72 5.31 -38.66
N ASP A 545 -13.48 5.23 -38.21
CA ASP A 545 -12.29 5.86 -38.81
C ASP A 545 -11.56 4.98 -39.84
N ASN A 546 -12.18 3.88 -40.28
CA ASN A 546 -11.58 2.82 -41.10
C ASN A 546 -10.30 2.18 -40.50
N GLN A 547 -9.91 2.53 -39.27
CA GLN A 547 -8.70 1.97 -38.68
C GLN A 547 -8.97 0.65 -38.00
N GLY A 548 -10.17 0.44 -37.43
CA GLY A 548 -10.55 -0.78 -36.72
C GLY A 548 -10.21 -0.77 -35.23
N GLY A 549 -10.16 -1.94 -34.59
CA GLY A 549 -9.74 -2.14 -33.21
C GLY A 549 -10.69 -1.56 -32.17
N GLY A 550 -11.99 -1.89 -32.22
CA GLY A 550 -13.00 -1.32 -31.31
C GLY A 550 -12.67 -1.51 -29.83
N GLY A 551 -12.24 -2.71 -29.44
CA GLY A 551 -11.72 -2.96 -28.08
C GLY A 551 -10.31 -2.40 -27.92
N LEU A 552 -9.34 -2.96 -28.64
CA LEU A 552 -7.93 -2.58 -28.58
C LEU A 552 -7.35 -2.37 -29.98
N PHE A 553 -6.65 -1.26 -30.17
CA PHE A 553 -5.83 -0.98 -31.34
C PHE A 553 -4.36 -0.80 -30.97
N VAL A 554 -3.47 -1.55 -31.60
CA VAL A 554 -2.03 -1.50 -31.35
C VAL A 554 -1.32 -1.05 -32.62
N SER A 555 -0.73 0.14 -32.60
CA SER A 555 -0.05 0.76 -33.74
C SER A 555 1.28 1.40 -33.29
N SER A 556 2.35 0.62 -33.22
CA SER A 556 3.70 1.14 -32.88
C SER A 556 4.76 0.55 -33.80
N SER A 557 5.47 1.41 -34.52
CA SER A 557 6.64 1.07 -35.36
C SER A 557 7.94 0.96 -34.58
N ASP A 558 8.00 1.54 -33.38
CA ASP A 558 9.24 1.66 -32.60
C ASP A 558 9.31 0.61 -31.47
N ALA A 559 8.44 -0.39 -31.53
CA ALA A 559 8.28 -1.43 -30.51
C ALA A 559 9.13 -2.69 -30.75
N SER A 560 10.06 -2.64 -31.71
CA SER A 560 10.90 -3.79 -32.04
C SER A 560 11.69 -4.28 -30.82
N GLY A 561 11.59 -5.58 -30.54
CA GLY A 561 12.20 -6.21 -29.36
C GLY A 561 11.47 -5.95 -28.03
N LYS A 562 10.27 -5.35 -28.06
CA LYS A 562 9.41 -5.14 -26.89
C LYS A 562 8.23 -6.11 -26.89
N THR A 563 7.59 -6.25 -25.73
CA THR A 563 6.43 -7.13 -25.55
C THR A 563 5.17 -6.36 -25.18
N LEU A 564 4.05 -6.77 -25.76
CA LEU A 564 2.71 -6.46 -25.26
C LEU A 564 2.12 -7.75 -24.66
N GLU A 565 1.93 -7.75 -23.35
CA GLU A 565 1.28 -8.83 -22.63
C GLU A 565 -0.18 -8.46 -22.35
N ILE A 566 -1.10 -9.34 -22.75
CA ILE A 566 -2.54 -9.23 -22.52
C ILE A 566 -2.95 -10.48 -21.75
N LYS A 567 -3.24 -10.33 -20.45
CA LYS A 567 -3.45 -11.45 -19.55
C LYS A 567 -4.77 -11.33 -18.79
N ASN A 568 -5.54 -12.41 -18.75
CA ASN A 568 -6.83 -12.44 -18.04
C ASN A 568 -7.73 -11.24 -18.40
N CYS A 569 -7.76 -10.88 -19.68
CA CYS A 569 -8.58 -9.79 -20.20
C CYS A 569 -9.78 -10.33 -20.98
N LYS A 570 -10.83 -9.52 -21.07
CA LYS A 570 -12.01 -9.82 -21.88
C LYS A 570 -12.28 -8.72 -22.90
N PHE A 571 -12.58 -9.10 -24.14
CA PHE A 571 -12.98 -8.18 -25.21
C PHE A 571 -14.38 -8.57 -25.67
N ILE A 572 -15.38 -7.82 -25.20
CA ILE A 572 -16.78 -8.23 -25.28
C ILE A 572 -17.64 -7.20 -26.00
N ASN A 573 -18.47 -7.65 -26.96
CA ASN A 573 -19.49 -6.82 -27.61
C ASN A 573 -18.93 -5.50 -28.20
N ASN A 574 -17.74 -5.55 -28.79
CA ASN A 574 -17.20 -4.45 -29.57
C ASN A 574 -17.76 -4.52 -31.00
N THR A 575 -17.85 -3.39 -31.71
CA THR A 575 -18.39 -3.34 -33.07
C THR A 575 -17.60 -2.40 -33.96
N THR A 576 -17.16 -2.83 -35.14
CA THR A 576 -16.46 -1.97 -36.10
C THR A 576 -17.01 -2.19 -37.51
N ASP A 577 -16.87 -1.21 -38.39
CA ASP A 577 -17.41 -1.29 -39.76
C ASP A 577 -16.34 -1.67 -40.81
N TYR A 578 -15.07 -1.83 -40.42
CA TYR A 578 -13.97 -2.01 -41.38
C TYR A 578 -13.08 -3.22 -41.13
N THR A 579 -12.17 -3.19 -40.14
CA THR A 579 -11.22 -4.27 -39.84
C THR A 579 -11.07 -4.50 -38.32
N GLY A 580 -10.64 -5.70 -37.90
CA GLY A 580 -10.25 -6.06 -36.53
C GLY A 580 -11.11 -5.53 -35.39
N THR A 581 -12.25 -6.15 -35.08
CA THR A 581 -13.22 -5.58 -34.12
C THR A 581 -12.77 -5.63 -32.66
N ALA A 582 -12.40 -6.79 -32.11
CA ALA A 582 -12.03 -6.88 -30.71
C ALA A 582 -10.60 -6.37 -30.48
N ILE A 583 -9.64 -6.89 -31.24
CA ILE A 583 -8.24 -6.53 -31.18
C ILE A 583 -7.68 -6.37 -32.60
N LEU A 584 -7.09 -5.22 -32.89
CA LEU A 584 -6.31 -5.00 -34.11
C LEU A 584 -4.85 -4.69 -33.78
N ILE A 585 -3.93 -5.43 -34.41
CA ILE A 585 -2.49 -5.28 -34.24
C ILE A 585 -1.86 -4.88 -35.57
N LYS A 586 -1.19 -3.73 -35.57
CA LYS A 586 -0.36 -3.13 -36.64
C LYS A 586 0.94 -2.61 -36.03
N SER A 587 1.73 -3.50 -35.42
CA SER A 587 2.86 -3.11 -34.61
C SER A 587 4.00 -4.13 -34.62
N ASP A 588 5.20 -3.67 -34.27
CA ASP A 588 6.40 -4.47 -34.11
C ASP A 588 6.57 -5.10 -32.72
N TYR A 589 5.58 -4.97 -31.84
CA TYR A 589 5.54 -5.70 -30.58
C TYR A 589 5.52 -7.21 -30.80
N THR A 590 6.21 -7.95 -29.92
CA THR A 590 5.86 -9.35 -29.66
C THR A 590 4.60 -9.39 -28.79
N ILE A 591 3.56 -10.08 -29.24
CA ILE A 591 2.27 -10.08 -28.54
C ILE A 591 2.05 -11.42 -27.84
N ASN A 592 1.71 -11.39 -26.55
CA ASN A 592 1.28 -12.55 -25.78
C ASN A 592 -0.13 -12.34 -25.24
N ILE A 593 -1.07 -13.17 -25.67
CA ILE A 593 -2.47 -13.16 -25.23
C ILE A 593 -2.72 -14.44 -24.43
N THR A 594 -2.94 -14.31 -23.13
CA THR A 594 -3.03 -15.47 -22.22
C THR A 594 -4.28 -15.40 -21.34
N GLU A 595 -4.97 -16.52 -21.15
CA GLU A 595 -6.14 -16.62 -20.24
C GLU A 595 -7.26 -15.62 -20.58
N CYS A 596 -7.41 -15.22 -21.84
CA CYS A 596 -8.36 -14.19 -22.26
C CYS A 596 -9.69 -14.75 -22.78
N GLU A 597 -10.68 -13.87 -22.88
CA GLU A 597 -11.98 -14.15 -23.52
C GLU A 597 -12.31 -13.07 -24.56
N ILE A 598 -12.55 -13.47 -25.80
CA ILE A 598 -12.88 -12.58 -26.93
C ILE A 598 -14.23 -13.05 -27.48
N SER A 599 -15.30 -12.35 -27.09
CA SER A 599 -16.66 -12.84 -27.35
C SER A 599 -17.68 -11.79 -27.76
N GLY A 600 -18.63 -12.19 -28.60
CA GLY A 600 -19.76 -11.34 -29.01
C GLY A 600 -19.39 -10.10 -29.84
N ASN A 601 -18.17 -10.03 -30.40
CA ASN A 601 -17.74 -8.89 -31.18
C ASN A 601 -18.29 -8.96 -32.61
N THR A 602 -18.61 -7.82 -33.21
CA THR A 602 -19.25 -7.74 -34.54
C THR A 602 -18.47 -6.86 -35.53
N LEU A 603 -18.06 -7.43 -36.66
CA LEU A 603 -17.48 -6.69 -37.78
C LEU A 603 -18.55 -6.46 -38.86
N ASN A 604 -19.02 -5.23 -39.07
CA ASN A 604 -19.96 -4.85 -40.13
C ASN A 604 -19.22 -4.38 -41.40
N GLY A 605 -18.28 -5.16 -41.90
CA GLY A 605 -17.31 -4.72 -42.90
C GLY A 605 -16.90 -5.80 -43.89
N ALA A 606 -16.32 -5.36 -45.01
CA ALA A 606 -15.99 -6.23 -46.14
C ALA A 606 -14.70 -7.06 -45.95
N ALA A 607 -13.82 -6.74 -45.00
CA ALA A 607 -12.55 -7.43 -44.85
C ALA A 607 -12.00 -7.36 -43.43
N GLY A 608 -11.73 -8.49 -42.77
CA GLY A 608 -11.01 -8.51 -41.50
C GLY A 608 -11.44 -9.63 -40.56
N SER A 609 -11.15 -9.42 -39.27
CA SER A 609 -11.56 -10.33 -38.20
C SER A 609 -12.44 -9.64 -37.16
N ALA A 610 -13.47 -10.33 -36.68
CA ALA A 610 -14.29 -9.87 -35.56
C ALA A 610 -13.61 -10.10 -34.20
N GLY A 611 -12.69 -11.08 -34.09
CA GLY A 611 -11.91 -11.32 -32.88
C GLY A 611 -10.57 -10.59 -32.93
N ILE A 612 -9.53 -11.31 -33.34
CA ILE A 612 -8.16 -10.78 -33.46
C ILE A 612 -7.80 -10.60 -34.93
N ASP A 613 -7.30 -9.42 -35.28
CA ASP A 613 -6.76 -9.13 -36.60
C ASP A 613 -5.32 -8.63 -36.47
N ALA A 614 -4.37 -9.35 -37.05
CA ALA A 614 -2.96 -9.05 -36.98
C ALA A 614 -2.39 -8.84 -38.37
N THR A 615 -2.17 -7.57 -38.73
CA THR A 615 -1.77 -7.15 -40.07
C THR A 615 -0.49 -6.32 -40.01
N GLN A 616 0.37 -6.46 -41.02
CA GLN A 616 1.55 -5.59 -41.21
C GLN A 616 2.51 -5.55 -40.01
N MET A 617 3.00 -6.71 -39.55
CA MET A 617 4.02 -6.76 -38.50
C MET A 617 5.43 -6.89 -39.11
N GLY A 618 6.43 -6.25 -38.50
CA GLY A 618 7.83 -6.34 -38.92
C GLY A 618 8.38 -7.77 -38.88
N VAL A 619 9.47 -8.02 -39.62
CA VAL A 619 10.12 -9.34 -39.68
C VAL A 619 10.55 -9.78 -38.28
N GLY A 620 10.14 -10.98 -37.86
CA GLY A 620 10.52 -11.58 -36.57
C GLY A 620 9.53 -11.37 -35.43
N THR A 621 8.44 -10.66 -35.67
CA THR A 621 7.35 -10.48 -34.71
C THR A 621 6.40 -11.68 -34.73
N TYR A 622 5.84 -12.03 -33.57
CA TYR A 622 4.93 -13.17 -33.42
C TYR A 622 3.81 -12.86 -32.43
N ILE A 623 2.69 -13.55 -32.64
CA ILE A 623 1.56 -13.54 -31.71
C ILE A 623 1.46 -14.92 -31.09
N THR A 624 1.55 -14.96 -29.76
CA THR A 624 1.28 -16.17 -28.99
C THR A 624 -0.08 -16.02 -28.33
N ILE A 625 -0.98 -16.97 -28.59
CA ILE A 625 -2.28 -17.08 -27.94
C ILE A 625 -2.25 -18.35 -27.09
N LYS A 626 -2.59 -18.22 -25.82
CA LYS A 626 -2.54 -19.31 -24.84
C LYS A 626 -3.78 -19.31 -23.96
N ASP A 627 -4.36 -20.47 -23.70
CA ASP A 627 -5.46 -20.66 -22.72
C ASP A 627 -6.63 -19.67 -22.92
N THR A 628 -6.90 -19.28 -24.17
CA THR A 628 -7.79 -18.17 -24.53
C THR A 628 -9.02 -18.67 -25.29
N LYS A 629 -10.17 -18.04 -25.06
CA LYS A 629 -11.44 -18.33 -25.76
C LYS A 629 -11.76 -17.23 -26.77
N ILE A 630 -12.04 -17.59 -28.01
CA ILE A 630 -12.50 -16.72 -29.09
C ILE A 630 -13.83 -17.26 -29.60
N THR A 631 -14.95 -16.75 -29.07
CA THR A 631 -16.26 -17.35 -29.31
C THR A 631 -17.33 -16.36 -29.72
N ASP A 632 -18.35 -16.81 -30.43
CA ASP A 632 -19.57 -16.03 -30.69
C ASP A 632 -19.30 -14.67 -31.38
N ASN A 633 -18.18 -14.52 -32.08
CA ASN A 633 -17.87 -13.32 -32.85
C ASN A 633 -18.51 -13.42 -34.23
N THR A 634 -18.99 -12.30 -34.76
CA THR A 634 -19.75 -12.24 -36.02
C THR A 634 -19.06 -11.31 -37.01
N VAL A 635 -18.80 -11.80 -38.21
CA VAL A 635 -18.46 -10.96 -39.37
C VAL A 635 -19.71 -10.87 -40.25
N VAL A 636 -20.18 -9.67 -40.50
CA VAL A 636 -21.25 -9.37 -41.47
C VAL A 636 -20.57 -8.81 -42.70
N SER A 637 -20.41 -9.63 -43.74
CA SER A 637 -19.84 -9.21 -45.02
C SER A 637 -20.93 -8.52 -45.86
N PRO A 638 -20.84 -7.21 -46.14
CA PRO A 638 -21.86 -6.50 -46.89
C PRO A 638 -21.75 -6.68 -48.42
N ASP A 639 -20.74 -7.38 -48.95
CA ASP A 639 -20.39 -7.33 -50.38
C ASP A 639 -20.17 -8.69 -51.07
N THR A 640 -20.54 -8.69 -52.35
CA THR A 640 -20.41 -9.74 -53.38
C THR A 640 -19.05 -9.75 -54.09
N SER A 641 -18.12 -8.86 -53.71
CA SER A 641 -16.83 -8.73 -54.38
C SER A 641 -15.80 -9.78 -53.93
N LEU A 642 -15.01 -10.29 -54.88
CA LEU A 642 -14.04 -11.39 -54.72
C LEU A 642 -12.86 -11.08 -53.78
N THR A 643 -12.73 -9.85 -53.27
CA THR A 643 -11.61 -9.42 -52.41
C THR A 643 -11.94 -9.42 -50.91
N ALA A 644 -13.19 -9.73 -50.55
CA ALA A 644 -13.63 -9.80 -49.16
C ALA A 644 -13.15 -11.08 -48.46
N PHE A 645 -12.79 -10.96 -47.18
CA PHE A 645 -12.39 -12.07 -46.31
C PHE A 645 -12.90 -11.84 -44.89
N GLY A 646 -13.17 -12.91 -44.16
CA GLY A 646 -13.75 -12.85 -42.82
C GLY A 646 -13.23 -13.95 -41.91
N SER A 647 -12.91 -13.61 -40.65
CA SER A 647 -12.50 -14.60 -39.65
C SER A 647 -12.76 -14.15 -38.20
N ALA A 648 -12.54 -15.07 -37.25
CA ALA A 648 -12.45 -14.76 -35.82
C ALA A 648 -11.00 -14.53 -35.38
N LEU A 649 -10.05 -15.14 -36.10
CA LEU A 649 -8.62 -14.92 -35.98
C LEU A 649 -8.05 -14.74 -37.39
N ASN A 650 -7.54 -13.55 -37.68
CA ASN A 650 -6.80 -13.25 -38.90
C ASN A 650 -5.36 -12.91 -38.55
N GLY A 651 -4.40 -13.55 -39.21
CA GLY A 651 -2.99 -13.24 -39.02
C GLY A 651 -2.20 -13.28 -40.32
N THR A 652 -1.69 -12.13 -40.74
CA THR A 652 -0.59 -12.07 -41.71
C THR A 652 0.78 -12.16 -41.04
N ALA A 653 0.80 -12.40 -39.72
CA ALA A 653 1.99 -12.64 -38.91
C ALA A 653 2.03 -14.10 -38.42
N ALA A 654 3.23 -14.54 -38.01
CA ALA A 654 3.40 -15.87 -37.44
C ALA A 654 2.60 -15.98 -36.13
N THR A 655 1.56 -16.82 -36.14
CA THR A 655 0.66 -17.01 -34.99
C THR A 655 0.88 -18.37 -34.36
N ARG A 656 0.96 -18.41 -33.03
CA ARG A 656 1.11 -19.63 -32.24
C ARG A 656 -0.08 -19.81 -31.31
N LEU A 657 -0.74 -20.96 -31.39
CA LEU A 657 -1.77 -21.41 -30.44
C LEU A 657 -1.16 -22.41 -29.46
N SER A 658 -1.45 -22.24 -28.17
CA SER A 658 -0.90 -23.08 -27.09
C SER A 658 -1.83 -23.19 -25.88
N GLY A 659 -1.57 -24.17 -25.01
CA GLY A 659 -2.20 -24.27 -23.68
C GLY A 659 -3.66 -24.75 -23.64
N GLY A 660 -4.46 -24.48 -24.67
CA GLY A 660 -5.87 -24.88 -24.71
C GLY A 660 -6.77 -23.84 -25.36
N VAL A 661 -6.34 -23.26 -26.48
CA VAL A 661 -7.12 -22.22 -27.16
C VAL A 661 -8.42 -22.79 -27.69
N THR A 662 -9.54 -22.10 -27.43
CA THR A 662 -10.87 -22.47 -27.94
C THR A 662 -11.35 -21.41 -28.94
N ILE A 663 -11.66 -21.81 -30.16
CA ILE A 663 -12.22 -20.97 -31.22
C ILE A 663 -13.52 -21.64 -31.71
N SER A 664 -14.68 -21.16 -31.27
CA SER A 664 -15.97 -21.82 -31.53
C SER A 664 -17.16 -20.89 -31.56
N GLY A 665 -18.23 -21.27 -32.26
CA GLY A 665 -19.47 -20.49 -32.28
C GLY A 665 -19.37 -19.17 -33.05
N ASN A 666 -18.24 -18.91 -33.72
CA ASN A 666 -18.08 -17.71 -34.53
C ASN A 666 -18.86 -17.86 -35.84
N SER A 667 -19.40 -16.75 -36.34
CA SER A 667 -20.18 -16.73 -37.57
C SER A 667 -19.66 -15.72 -38.57
N ILE A 668 -19.69 -16.09 -39.85
CA ILE A 668 -19.44 -15.19 -40.97
C ILE A 668 -20.72 -15.20 -41.80
N THR A 669 -21.34 -14.05 -42.02
CA THR A 669 -22.66 -13.93 -42.64
C THR A 669 -22.62 -12.97 -43.82
N GLY A 670 -23.63 -13.03 -44.70
CA GLY A 670 -23.73 -12.12 -45.85
C GLY A 670 -22.88 -12.53 -47.06
N VAL A 671 -22.31 -13.74 -47.06
CA VAL A 671 -21.38 -14.17 -48.12
C VAL A 671 -22.15 -14.65 -49.35
N SER A 672 -21.79 -14.17 -50.54
CA SER A 672 -22.47 -14.60 -51.77
C SER A 672 -22.17 -16.06 -52.13
N THR A 673 -23.16 -16.75 -52.71
CA THR A 673 -22.97 -18.10 -53.25
C THR A 673 -22.05 -18.04 -54.47
N GLY A 674 -20.95 -18.81 -54.49
CA GLY A 674 -20.03 -18.90 -55.63
C GLY A 674 -18.77 -18.02 -55.55
N THR A 675 -18.58 -17.25 -54.48
CA THR A 675 -17.28 -16.63 -54.16
C THR A 675 -16.27 -17.71 -53.79
N ASP A 676 -14.98 -17.46 -54.04
CA ASP A 676 -13.92 -18.32 -53.54
C ASP A 676 -13.95 -18.32 -52.00
N SER A 677 -14.59 -19.35 -51.43
CA SER A 677 -14.82 -19.47 -50.00
C SER A 677 -13.54 -19.70 -49.18
N SER A 678 -12.38 -19.84 -49.84
CA SER A 678 -11.09 -20.06 -49.17
C SER A 678 -10.67 -18.92 -48.25
N ASN A 679 -11.16 -17.71 -48.52
CA ASN A 679 -10.87 -16.51 -47.71
C ASN A 679 -11.79 -16.35 -46.48
N TYR A 680 -12.77 -17.24 -46.30
CA TYR A 680 -13.72 -17.19 -45.18
C TYR A 680 -13.55 -18.41 -44.28
N SER A 681 -12.95 -18.20 -43.11
CA SER A 681 -12.72 -19.26 -42.12
C SER A 681 -12.58 -18.68 -40.73
N ALA A 682 -12.86 -19.46 -39.69
CA ALA A 682 -12.68 -19.01 -38.31
C ALA A 682 -11.22 -18.59 -38.04
N VAL A 683 -10.27 -19.32 -38.62
CA VAL A 683 -8.83 -19.03 -38.54
C VAL A 683 -8.24 -18.90 -39.93
N ASN A 684 -7.87 -17.68 -40.29
CA ASN A 684 -7.12 -17.37 -41.51
C ASN A 684 -5.71 -16.92 -41.13
N ASN A 685 -4.68 -17.66 -41.53
CA ASN A 685 -3.29 -17.28 -41.26
C ASN A 685 -2.39 -17.50 -42.47
N SER A 686 -1.88 -16.40 -43.05
CA SER A 686 -1.14 -16.46 -44.30
C SER A 686 0.35 -16.79 -44.16
N MET A 687 0.89 -16.88 -42.93
CA MET A 687 2.31 -17.19 -42.68
C MET A 687 2.52 -18.54 -41.99
N GLY A 688 1.47 -19.34 -41.87
CA GLY A 688 1.49 -20.64 -41.22
C GLY A 688 1.14 -20.54 -39.73
N LEU A 689 0.17 -21.37 -39.33
CA LEU A 689 -0.29 -21.48 -37.96
C LEU A 689 0.56 -22.50 -37.19
N LYS A 690 1.11 -22.09 -36.04
CA LYS A 690 1.87 -22.98 -35.14
C LYS A 690 0.96 -23.47 -34.03
N ILE A 691 0.93 -24.77 -33.75
CA ILE A 691 -0.01 -25.36 -32.78
C ILE A 691 0.74 -26.25 -31.78
N SER A 692 0.33 -26.18 -30.51
CA SER A 692 0.76 -27.04 -29.40
C SER A 692 -0.33 -27.09 -28.32
N GLY A 693 -0.39 -28.13 -27.49
CA GLY A 693 -1.42 -28.29 -26.47
C GLY A 693 -2.81 -28.66 -27.02
N ALA A 694 -3.78 -28.88 -26.12
CA ALA A 694 -5.12 -29.37 -26.45
C ALA A 694 -6.08 -28.26 -26.92
N ASN A 695 -6.01 -27.86 -28.19
CA ASN A 695 -6.81 -26.77 -28.75
C ASN A 695 -8.15 -27.25 -29.31
N ILE A 696 -9.18 -26.41 -29.24
CA ILE A 696 -10.53 -26.69 -29.74
C ILE A 696 -10.87 -25.65 -30.82
N ILE A 697 -11.00 -26.06 -32.07
CA ILE A 697 -11.36 -25.20 -33.20
C ILE A 697 -12.48 -25.91 -33.97
N LYS A 698 -13.73 -25.56 -33.66
CA LYS A 698 -14.93 -26.26 -34.15
C LYS A 698 -16.17 -25.36 -34.10
N ASP A 699 -17.28 -25.82 -34.66
CA ASP A 699 -18.60 -25.17 -34.53
C ASP A 699 -18.61 -23.71 -35.03
N ASN A 700 -17.75 -23.37 -36.00
CA ASN A 700 -17.73 -22.06 -36.65
C ASN A 700 -18.43 -22.12 -38.01
N THR A 701 -19.33 -21.16 -38.26
CA THR A 701 -20.28 -21.25 -39.37
C THR A 701 -20.08 -20.11 -40.37
N LEU A 702 -20.06 -20.47 -41.65
CA LEU A 702 -20.23 -19.57 -42.78
C LEU A 702 -21.68 -19.63 -43.25
N ILE A 703 -22.38 -18.49 -43.25
CA ILE A 703 -23.78 -18.34 -43.67
C ILE A 703 -23.81 -17.54 -44.97
N PHE A 704 -24.28 -18.19 -46.03
CA PHE A 704 -24.41 -17.59 -47.35
C PHE A 704 -25.67 -16.73 -47.46
N ASN A 705 -25.75 -15.86 -48.48
CA ASN A 705 -26.90 -14.99 -48.75
C ASN A 705 -28.20 -15.75 -49.06
N ASP A 706 -28.11 -17.03 -49.44
CA ASP A 706 -29.27 -17.92 -49.60
C ASP A 706 -29.66 -18.64 -48.30
N ASN A 707 -29.02 -18.29 -47.17
CA ASN A 707 -29.13 -18.91 -45.85
C ASN A 707 -28.64 -20.36 -45.78
N THR A 708 -27.91 -20.85 -46.78
CA THR A 708 -27.17 -22.10 -46.63
C THR A 708 -25.98 -21.90 -45.69
N ASN A 709 -25.63 -22.95 -44.96
CA ASN A 709 -24.57 -22.91 -43.95
C ASN A 709 -23.45 -23.89 -44.34
N ALA A 710 -22.21 -23.49 -44.13
CA ALA A 710 -21.05 -24.36 -44.21
C ALA A 710 -20.21 -24.26 -42.93
N SER A 711 -19.67 -25.40 -42.47
CA SER A 711 -18.63 -25.39 -41.45
C SER A 711 -17.30 -24.95 -42.08
N ARG A 712 -16.66 -23.94 -41.48
CA ARG A 712 -15.40 -23.35 -41.98
C ARG A 712 -14.52 -22.93 -40.82
N ASN A 713 -13.78 -23.88 -40.28
CA ASN A 713 -12.91 -23.67 -39.12
C ASN A 713 -11.51 -23.21 -39.57
N ILE A 714 -10.72 -24.13 -40.14
CA ILE A 714 -9.43 -23.81 -40.78
C ILE A 714 -9.52 -24.24 -42.25
N VAL A 715 -9.34 -23.30 -43.17
CA VAL A 715 -9.25 -23.61 -44.61
C VAL A 715 -7.78 -23.56 -45.02
N LEU A 716 -7.24 -24.71 -45.41
CA LEU A 716 -5.84 -24.86 -45.79
C LEU A 716 -5.72 -24.57 -47.28
N PRO A 717 -4.97 -23.55 -47.72
CA PRO A 717 -4.90 -23.20 -49.13
C PRO A 717 -4.30 -24.36 -49.94
N TYR A 718 -5.11 -24.90 -50.85
CA TYR A 718 -4.73 -25.96 -51.78
C TYR A 718 -4.55 -25.37 -53.17
N THR A 719 -3.30 -25.15 -53.59
CA THR A 719 -2.98 -24.90 -55.01
C THR A 719 -2.26 -26.13 -55.55
N SER A 720 -2.88 -26.84 -56.48
CA SER A 720 -2.27 -27.99 -57.16
C SER A 720 -0.91 -27.59 -57.76
N GLY A 721 0.19 -28.18 -57.26
CA GLY A 721 1.52 -28.03 -57.86
C GLY A 721 2.50 -27.07 -57.16
N SER A 722 2.13 -26.41 -56.06
CA SER A 722 3.10 -25.68 -55.23
C SER A 722 3.44 -26.47 -53.96
N SER A 723 4.72 -26.76 -53.75
CA SER A 723 5.24 -27.46 -52.57
C SER A 723 5.30 -26.60 -51.30
N ALA A 724 4.65 -25.43 -51.30
CA ALA A 724 4.67 -24.46 -50.21
C ALA A 724 3.24 -24.11 -49.74
N SER A 725 2.32 -25.07 -49.74
CA SER A 725 1.02 -24.92 -49.07
C SER A 725 1.26 -24.61 -47.58
N GLN A 726 0.50 -23.66 -47.03
CA GLN A 726 0.56 -23.33 -45.60
C GLN A 726 0.15 -24.56 -44.78
N LYS A 727 1.14 -25.23 -44.21
CA LYS A 727 0.95 -26.36 -43.29
C LYS A 727 0.74 -25.84 -41.87
N LEU A 728 -0.04 -26.58 -41.10
CA LEU A 728 -0.08 -26.44 -39.65
C LEU A 728 1.24 -26.96 -39.07
N ASN A 729 1.99 -26.08 -38.42
CA ASN A 729 3.27 -26.45 -37.85
C ASN A 729 3.08 -26.91 -36.40
N ILE A 730 3.25 -28.20 -36.17
CA ILE A 730 3.00 -28.85 -34.89
C ILE A 730 4.28 -28.82 -34.07
N LEU A 731 4.29 -28.01 -33.02
CA LEU A 731 5.49 -27.75 -32.22
C LEU A 731 5.60 -28.64 -30.97
N GLY A 732 4.57 -29.40 -30.66
CA GLY A 732 4.48 -30.23 -29.47
C GLY A 732 3.24 -31.11 -29.48
N ASP A 733 3.01 -31.81 -28.37
CA ASP A 733 1.84 -32.67 -28.20
C ASP A 733 0.54 -31.85 -28.31
N ILE A 734 -0.38 -32.33 -29.14
CA ILE A 734 -1.72 -31.78 -29.36
C ILE A 734 -2.81 -32.81 -29.04
N SER A 735 -2.46 -33.90 -28.34
CA SER A 735 -3.43 -34.89 -27.85
C SER A 735 -4.56 -34.22 -27.06
N GLY A 736 -5.81 -34.65 -27.31
CA GLY A 736 -7.00 -34.04 -26.73
C GLY A 736 -7.52 -32.79 -27.45
N SER A 737 -6.84 -32.33 -28.50
CA SER A 737 -7.36 -31.29 -29.39
C SER A 737 -8.56 -31.78 -30.20
N THR A 738 -9.39 -30.85 -30.66
CA THR A 738 -10.45 -31.09 -31.65
C THR A 738 -10.41 -29.96 -32.66
N ILE A 739 -9.80 -30.20 -33.81
CA ILE A 739 -9.49 -29.17 -34.81
C ILE A 739 -10.14 -29.55 -36.14
N TYR A 740 -11.13 -28.76 -36.56
CA TYR A 740 -11.78 -28.96 -37.85
C TYR A 740 -10.96 -28.28 -38.96
N VAL A 741 -10.71 -29.01 -40.05
CA VAL A 741 -9.88 -28.58 -41.18
C VAL A 741 -10.57 -28.86 -42.51
N SER A 742 -10.39 -27.98 -43.49
CA SER A 742 -10.88 -28.14 -44.86
C SER A 742 -9.87 -27.70 -45.91
N ILE A 743 -10.14 -28.05 -47.16
CA ILE A 743 -9.41 -27.60 -48.35
C ILE A 743 -10.38 -26.93 -49.35
N PRO A 744 -9.93 -25.91 -50.12
CA PRO A 744 -10.68 -25.35 -51.24
C PRO A 744 -10.91 -26.43 -52.30
N SER A 745 -12.17 -26.73 -52.61
CA SER A 745 -12.57 -27.93 -53.33
C SER A 745 -12.06 -28.01 -54.77
N SER A 746 -11.30 -29.08 -55.05
CA SER A 746 -11.36 -29.91 -56.26
C SER A 746 -10.99 -31.32 -55.80
N SER A 747 -11.63 -32.37 -56.32
CA SER A 747 -11.35 -33.77 -55.98
C SER A 747 -9.86 -34.01 -55.69
N ILE A 748 -9.48 -34.37 -54.46
CA ILE A 748 -8.10 -34.74 -54.19
C ILE A 748 -7.81 -36.03 -54.97
N ILE A 749 -6.71 -36.03 -55.71
CA ILE A 749 -6.27 -37.18 -56.54
C ILE A 749 -5.10 -37.94 -55.88
N ASN A 750 -4.51 -37.37 -54.83
CA ASN A 750 -3.49 -37.95 -53.96
C ASN A 750 -3.72 -37.47 -52.52
N ASP A 751 -3.07 -38.11 -51.54
CA ASP A 751 -3.05 -37.61 -50.15
C ASP A 751 -2.58 -36.15 -50.11
N VAL A 752 -3.26 -35.33 -49.31
CA VAL A 752 -2.93 -33.91 -49.11
C VAL A 752 -2.46 -33.69 -47.68
N THR A 753 -1.13 -33.75 -47.49
CA THR A 753 -0.49 -33.45 -46.21
C THR A 753 -0.71 -31.99 -45.82
N PHE A 754 -1.26 -31.77 -44.63
CA PHE A 754 -1.54 -30.43 -44.11
C PHE A 754 -0.81 -30.08 -42.82
N THR A 755 -0.06 -31.01 -42.22
CA THR A 755 0.82 -30.70 -41.09
C THR A 755 2.31 -30.75 -41.45
N SER A 756 3.12 -30.17 -40.58
CA SER A 756 4.55 -30.41 -40.46
C SER A 756 4.92 -30.63 -38.99
N GLY A 757 5.70 -31.67 -38.69
CA GLY A 757 6.13 -32.01 -37.35
C GLY A 757 5.12 -32.84 -36.54
N TYR A 758 4.05 -33.38 -37.16
CA TYR A 758 3.04 -34.14 -36.41
C TYR A 758 3.62 -35.43 -35.82
N GLY A 759 4.13 -36.34 -36.67
CA GLY A 759 4.63 -37.65 -36.24
C GLY A 759 5.90 -37.61 -35.38
N THR A 760 6.60 -36.47 -35.34
CA THR A 760 7.74 -36.28 -34.42
C THR A 760 7.31 -35.92 -33.00
N THR A 761 6.12 -35.32 -32.84
CA THR A 761 5.67 -34.73 -31.57
C THR A 761 4.42 -35.39 -30.99
N ASN A 762 3.69 -36.18 -31.77
CA ASN A 762 2.41 -36.75 -31.40
C ASN A 762 2.37 -38.25 -31.62
N THR A 763 1.75 -38.97 -30.69
CA THR A 763 1.48 -40.43 -30.78
C THR A 763 0.02 -40.73 -31.08
N ALA A 764 -0.88 -39.76 -30.93
CA ALA A 764 -2.28 -39.88 -31.29
C ALA A 764 -2.45 -40.06 -32.81
N LEU A 765 -3.46 -40.81 -33.24
CA LEU A 765 -3.79 -40.90 -34.67
C LEU A 765 -4.37 -39.56 -35.14
N PRO A 766 -4.00 -39.05 -36.34
CA PRO A 766 -4.48 -37.75 -36.83
C PRO A 766 -6.00 -37.58 -36.76
N GLY A 767 -6.78 -38.61 -37.11
CA GLY A 767 -8.26 -38.57 -37.06
C GLY A 767 -8.87 -38.47 -35.65
N SER A 768 -8.08 -38.63 -34.59
CA SER A 768 -8.52 -38.37 -33.20
C SER A 768 -8.35 -36.91 -32.77
N VAL A 769 -7.61 -36.13 -33.54
CA VAL A 769 -7.30 -34.72 -33.28
C VAL A 769 -7.95 -33.80 -34.31
N PHE A 770 -7.89 -34.20 -35.59
CA PHE A 770 -8.39 -33.44 -36.71
C PHE A 770 -9.68 -34.03 -37.26
N ILE A 771 -10.64 -33.18 -37.61
CA ILE A 771 -11.93 -33.55 -38.21
C ILE A 771 -12.08 -32.79 -39.54
N SER A 772 -12.60 -33.44 -40.57
CA SER A 772 -12.76 -32.78 -41.88
C SER A 772 -14.06 -31.98 -41.96
N ASP A 773 -13.93 -30.70 -42.31
CA ASP A 773 -15.03 -29.78 -42.67
C ASP A 773 -15.51 -29.95 -44.12
N CYS A 774 -14.81 -30.75 -44.92
CA CYS A 774 -15.05 -30.95 -46.35
C CYS A 774 -15.26 -32.42 -46.73
N ASN A 775 -15.70 -33.22 -45.75
CA ASN A 775 -16.09 -34.62 -45.93
C ASN A 775 -14.97 -35.60 -46.37
N TYR A 776 -13.69 -35.28 -46.21
CA TYR A 776 -12.58 -36.20 -46.49
C TYR A 776 -12.12 -36.97 -45.24
N ALA A 777 -11.62 -38.19 -45.41
CA ALA A 777 -10.94 -38.90 -44.33
C ALA A 777 -9.62 -38.21 -43.95
N ILE A 778 -9.28 -38.31 -42.66
CA ILE A 778 -8.02 -37.79 -42.12
C ILE A 778 -7.23 -38.93 -41.48
N GLY A 779 -5.95 -39.01 -41.83
CA GLY A 779 -5.00 -39.90 -41.17
C GLY A 779 -3.57 -39.53 -41.49
N LEU A 780 -2.67 -40.51 -41.41
CA LEU A 780 -1.28 -40.30 -41.75
C LEU A 780 -1.12 -40.31 -43.27
N ASP A 781 -0.21 -39.47 -43.78
CA ASP A 781 0.20 -39.48 -45.18
C ASP A 781 0.86 -40.81 -45.58
N SER A 782 1.05 -41.03 -46.88
CA SER A 782 1.78 -42.19 -47.41
C SER A 782 3.18 -42.43 -46.82
N SER A 783 3.82 -41.43 -46.20
CA SER A 783 5.10 -41.58 -45.49
C SER A 783 4.94 -42.01 -44.03
N GLY A 784 3.71 -42.05 -43.51
CA GLY A 784 3.37 -42.45 -42.15
C GLY A 784 3.69 -41.41 -41.08
N ASN A 785 3.99 -40.16 -41.45
CA ASN A 785 4.59 -39.18 -40.53
C ASN A 785 3.75 -37.92 -40.31
N GLU A 786 2.96 -37.49 -41.29
CA GLU A 786 2.21 -36.23 -41.19
C GLU A 786 0.71 -36.46 -41.34
N ALA A 787 -0.10 -35.59 -40.73
CA ALA A 787 -1.53 -35.61 -40.94
C ALA A 787 -1.88 -35.12 -42.36
N ALA A 788 -2.75 -35.88 -43.02
CA ALA A 788 -3.18 -35.64 -44.38
C ALA A 788 -4.67 -35.93 -44.57
N PHE A 789 -5.27 -35.27 -45.57
CA PHE A 789 -6.49 -35.79 -46.18
C PHE A 789 -6.09 -36.99 -47.05
N VAL A 790 -6.72 -38.13 -46.84
CA VAL A 790 -6.30 -39.43 -47.39
C VAL A 790 -7.33 -40.02 -48.36
N LEU A 791 -6.86 -40.79 -49.34
CA LEU A 791 -7.72 -41.40 -50.37
C LEU A 791 -7.95 -42.92 -50.28
N SER A 792 -7.11 -43.66 -49.53
CA SER A 792 -7.31 -45.06 -49.12
C SER A 792 -6.12 -45.57 -48.30
N GLY A 793 -6.32 -46.51 -47.36
CA GLY A 793 -5.25 -47.43 -46.90
C GLY A 793 -4.57 -47.21 -45.53
N GLY A 794 -5.01 -46.26 -44.70
CA GLY A 794 -4.50 -46.06 -43.33
C GLY A 794 -5.51 -46.48 -42.26
N SER A 795 -5.03 -46.70 -41.03
CA SER A 795 -5.91 -46.78 -39.85
C SER A 795 -6.57 -45.43 -39.65
N PHE A 796 -7.81 -45.29 -40.12
CA PHE A 796 -8.60 -44.06 -39.99
C PHE A 796 -9.71 -44.27 -38.96
N THR A 797 -9.93 -43.25 -38.13
CA THR A 797 -11.17 -43.10 -37.38
C THR A 797 -12.18 -42.52 -38.37
N ASN A 798 -13.22 -43.27 -38.73
CA ASN A 798 -14.27 -42.78 -39.64
C ASN A 798 -14.97 -41.57 -38.99
N PRO A 799 -14.65 -40.33 -39.40
CA PRO A 799 -15.07 -39.14 -38.66
C PRO A 799 -16.55 -38.80 -38.91
N PHE A 800 -17.18 -39.49 -39.86
CA PHE A 800 -18.55 -39.23 -40.28
C PHE A 800 -19.57 -40.22 -39.71
N GLY A 801 -19.10 -41.23 -38.96
CA GLY A 801 -19.96 -42.34 -38.54
C GLY A 801 -20.61 -43.05 -39.74
N ILE A 802 -19.94 -43.04 -40.91
CA ILE A 802 -20.49 -43.65 -42.13
C ILE A 802 -20.38 -45.17 -42.03
N THR A 803 -21.50 -45.87 -41.97
CA THR A 803 -21.49 -47.32 -42.17
C THR A 803 -22.03 -47.63 -43.56
N MET A 804 -21.28 -48.42 -44.32
CA MET A 804 -21.71 -48.93 -45.61
C MET A 804 -21.90 -50.44 -45.49
N THR A 805 -23.09 -50.92 -45.85
CA THR A 805 -23.39 -52.35 -45.97
C THR A 805 -23.83 -52.66 -47.38
N PHE A 806 -23.55 -53.86 -47.86
CA PHE A 806 -23.85 -54.24 -49.25
C PHE A 806 -24.93 -55.33 -49.31
N ALA A 807 -25.83 -55.20 -50.27
CA ALA A 807 -26.80 -56.22 -50.62
C ALA A 807 -26.63 -56.63 -52.09
N LEU A 808 -26.73 -57.93 -52.37
CA LEU A 808 -26.68 -58.46 -53.74
C LEU A 808 -28.07 -58.62 -54.34
N SER A 809 -28.19 -58.42 -55.65
CA SER A 809 -29.39 -58.75 -56.41
C SER A 809 -29.72 -60.25 -56.40
N ALA A 810 -28.71 -61.11 -56.25
CA ALA A 810 -28.85 -62.56 -56.12
C ALA A 810 -27.68 -63.16 -55.33
N SER A 811 -27.95 -64.16 -54.49
CA SER A 811 -26.94 -64.95 -53.76
C SER A 811 -26.50 -66.20 -54.51
N ALA A 812 -27.15 -66.50 -55.64
CA ALA A 812 -26.82 -67.62 -56.52
C ALA A 812 -26.96 -67.23 -57.99
N ILE A 813 -26.15 -67.83 -58.84
CA ILE A 813 -26.17 -67.67 -60.30
C ILE A 813 -26.31 -69.03 -60.97
N SER A 814 -26.84 -69.07 -62.20
CA SER A 814 -27.06 -70.33 -62.91
C SER A 814 -25.85 -70.74 -63.74
N ALA A 815 -25.43 -71.99 -63.60
CA ALA A 815 -24.31 -72.55 -64.35
C ALA A 815 -24.55 -72.51 -65.87
N GLY A 816 -23.51 -72.15 -66.61
CA GLY A 816 -23.52 -72.10 -68.08
C GLY A 816 -24.37 -70.97 -68.69
N SER A 817 -24.86 -70.03 -67.88
CA SER A 817 -25.63 -68.87 -68.34
C SER A 817 -24.96 -67.57 -67.92
N ALA A 818 -24.97 -66.57 -68.81
CA ALA A 818 -24.50 -65.24 -68.46
C ALA A 818 -25.40 -64.67 -67.35
N SER A 819 -24.78 -64.08 -66.32
CA SER A 819 -25.47 -63.57 -65.14
C SER A 819 -24.93 -62.20 -64.76
N GLU A 820 -25.76 -61.37 -64.13
CA GLU A 820 -25.36 -60.08 -63.57
C GLU A 820 -25.59 -60.07 -62.06
N LEU A 821 -24.56 -59.66 -61.33
CA LEU A 821 -24.65 -59.39 -59.89
C LEU A 821 -24.61 -57.89 -59.69
N ALA A 822 -25.72 -57.31 -59.24
CA ALA A 822 -25.77 -55.91 -58.82
C ALA A 822 -25.55 -55.82 -57.31
N VAL A 823 -24.61 -54.98 -56.91
CA VAL A 823 -24.34 -54.60 -55.53
C VAL A 823 -25.08 -53.31 -55.23
N THR A 824 -25.93 -53.33 -54.20
CA THR A 824 -26.64 -52.15 -53.71
C THR A 824 -26.07 -51.77 -52.35
N PRO A 825 -25.44 -50.59 -52.19
CA PRO A 825 -25.00 -50.14 -50.88
C PRO A 825 -26.20 -49.62 -50.08
N THR A 826 -26.12 -49.72 -48.76
CA THR A 826 -26.89 -48.90 -47.82
C THR A 826 -25.89 -48.11 -47.01
N ILE A 827 -26.01 -46.78 -47.05
CA ILE A 827 -25.02 -45.84 -46.53
C ILE A 827 -25.70 -45.02 -45.45
N MET A 828 -25.32 -45.29 -44.20
CA MET A 828 -25.82 -44.57 -43.05
C MET A 828 -24.75 -43.58 -42.58
N GLN A 829 -25.06 -42.31 -42.46
CA GLN A 829 -24.20 -41.31 -41.81
C GLN A 829 -24.82 -40.92 -40.47
N ASN A 830 -24.13 -41.23 -39.36
CA ASN A 830 -24.64 -40.99 -38.01
C ASN A 830 -26.09 -41.50 -37.79
N GLY A 831 -26.44 -42.63 -38.40
CA GLY A 831 -27.78 -43.23 -38.31
C GLY A 831 -28.83 -42.69 -39.29
N THR A 832 -28.48 -41.77 -40.20
CA THR A 832 -29.36 -41.30 -41.28
C THR A 832 -28.97 -41.96 -42.61
N ASP A 833 -29.93 -42.52 -43.34
CA ASP A 833 -29.69 -43.09 -44.68
C ASP A 833 -29.46 -41.96 -45.70
N ILE A 834 -28.25 -41.92 -46.27
CA ILE A 834 -27.82 -40.94 -47.27
C ILE A 834 -27.55 -41.59 -48.63
N THR A 835 -27.94 -42.86 -48.82
CA THR A 835 -27.57 -43.66 -50.00
C THR A 835 -27.88 -42.95 -51.31
N ALA A 836 -29.11 -42.45 -51.47
CA ALA A 836 -29.55 -41.81 -52.71
C ALA A 836 -28.77 -40.53 -53.05
N SER A 837 -28.33 -39.77 -52.05
CA SER A 837 -27.60 -38.50 -52.25
C SER A 837 -26.15 -38.69 -52.68
N VAL A 838 -25.53 -39.82 -52.33
CA VAL A 838 -24.08 -40.03 -52.53
C VAL A 838 -23.76 -41.17 -53.50
N LEU A 839 -24.77 -41.89 -54.00
CA LEU A 839 -24.57 -43.07 -54.86
C LEU A 839 -23.71 -42.76 -56.10
N SER A 840 -23.84 -41.57 -56.69
CA SER A 840 -23.05 -41.14 -57.85
C SER A 840 -21.60 -40.76 -57.52
N GLU A 841 -21.27 -40.62 -56.23
CA GLU A 841 -19.94 -40.25 -55.74
C GLU A 841 -19.08 -41.47 -55.39
N ILE A 842 -19.66 -42.68 -55.44
CA ILE A 842 -18.97 -43.93 -55.10
C ILE A 842 -18.20 -44.44 -56.32
N SER A 843 -16.91 -44.71 -56.14
CA SER A 843 -16.16 -45.56 -57.08
C SER A 843 -16.19 -47.01 -56.62
N TRP A 844 -16.28 -47.93 -57.58
CA TRP A 844 -16.44 -49.37 -57.30
C TRP A 844 -15.25 -50.15 -57.82
N ASN A 845 -14.94 -51.25 -57.14
CA ASN A 845 -14.08 -52.33 -57.61
C ASN A 845 -14.65 -53.65 -57.08
N LEU A 846 -15.32 -54.38 -57.96
CA LEU A 846 -15.90 -55.70 -57.69
C LEU A 846 -14.99 -56.75 -58.31
N VAL A 847 -14.62 -57.77 -57.56
CA VAL A 847 -13.81 -58.90 -58.04
C VAL A 847 -14.47 -60.20 -57.62
N LEU A 848 -14.85 -61.03 -58.58
CA LEU A 848 -15.36 -62.37 -58.30
C LEU A 848 -14.23 -63.38 -58.48
N SER A 849 -13.97 -64.17 -57.45
CA SER A 849 -12.87 -65.14 -57.43
C SER A 849 -13.35 -66.54 -57.03
N THR A 850 -12.70 -67.57 -57.56
CA THR A 850 -12.83 -68.98 -57.12
C THR A 850 -11.52 -69.38 -56.44
N GLY A 851 -11.53 -69.55 -55.13
CA GLY A 851 -10.31 -69.70 -54.35
C GLY A 851 -9.42 -68.45 -54.48
N SER A 852 -8.20 -68.61 -55.00
CA SER A 852 -7.23 -67.52 -55.21
C SER A 852 -7.18 -66.99 -56.65
N THR A 853 -8.12 -67.39 -57.53
CA THR A 853 -8.12 -67.00 -58.94
C THR A 853 -9.28 -66.07 -59.23
N ASP A 854 -8.99 -64.88 -59.75
CA ASP A 854 -9.99 -63.93 -60.19
C ASP A 854 -10.64 -64.40 -61.49
N VAL A 855 -11.97 -64.42 -61.50
CA VAL A 855 -12.81 -64.90 -62.60
C VAL A 855 -13.26 -63.75 -63.48
N THR A 856 -13.70 -62.65 -62.87
CA THR A 856 -14.10 -61.41 -63.55
C THR A 856 -14.07 -60.24 -62.57
N SER A 857 -14.02 -59.01 -63.07
CA SER A 857 -14.05 -57.79 -62.27
C SER A 857 -14.88 -56.67 -62.92
N SER A 858 -15.30 -55.69 -62.11
CA SER A 858 -16.05 -54.53 -62.57
C SER A 858 -15.67 -53.29 -61.75
N ASN A 859 -15.66 -52.13 -62.40
CA ASN A 859 -15.48 -50.83 -61.74
C ASN A 859 -16.80 -50.07 -61.53
N THR A 860 -17.92 -50.77 -61.67
CA THR A 860 -19.27 -50.27 -61.38
C THR A 860 -19.90 -51.13 -60.29
N ASN A 861 -21.08 -50.75 -59.80
CA ASN A 861 -21.82 -51.57 -58.85
C ASN A 861 -22.48 -52.81 -59.48
N ILE A 862 -22.22 -53.10 -60.76
CA ILE A 862 -22.74 -54.26 -61.48
C ILE A 862 -21.56 -55.09 -62.01
N LEU A 863 -21.54 -56.38 -61.69
CA LEU A 863 -20.58 -57.34 -62.19
C LEU A 863 -21.26 -58.30 -63.17
N THR A 864 -20.79 -58.32 -64.42
CA THR A 864 -21.26 -59.27 -65.43
C THR A 864 -20.36 -60.51 -65.45
N ILE A 865 -20.98 -61.68 -65.40
CA ILE A 865 -20.33 -62.98 -65.43
C ILE A 865 -20.75 -63.66 -66.73
N ASP A 866 -19.80 -63.88 -67.64
CA ASP A 866 -20.07 -64.58 -68.88
C ASP A 866 -20.38 -66.07 -68.64
N ALA A 867 -21.20 -66.65 -69.51
CA ALA A 867 -21.60 -68.06 -69.43
C ALA A 867 -20.43 -69.06 -69.31
N ALA A 868 -19.28 -68.72 -69.89
CA ALA A 868 -18.06 -69.55 -69.83
C ALA A 868 -17.41 -69.57 -68.44
N ASN A 869 -17.68 -68.55 -67.62
CA ASN A 869 -17.11 -68.33 -66.30
C ASN A 869 -18.06 -68.70 -65.16
N ALA A 870 -19.36 -68.90 -65.45
CA ALA A 870 -20.37 -69.41 -64.53
C ALA A 870 -20.37 -70.95 -64.50
N LEU A 871 -19.33 -71.55 -63.92
CA LEU A 871 -19.22 -73.00 -63.72
C LEU A 871 -19.79 -73.38 -62.34
N PRO A 872 -20.31 -74.61 -62.14
CA PRO A 872 -20.78 -75.03 -60.81
C PRO A 872 -19.63 -75.00 -59.79
N ASP A 873 -19.62 -74.00 -58.91
CA ASP A 873 -18.63 -73.79 -57.86
C ASP A 873 -19.13 -72.75 -56.84
N THR A 874 -18.37 -72.58 -55.76
CA THR A 874 -18.54 -71.50 -54.79
C THR A 874 -17.57 -70.36 -55.10
N TYR A 875 -18.12 -69.21 -55.42
CA TYR A 875 -17.37 -67.99 -55.70
C TYR A 875 -17.37 -67.08 -54.48
N THR A 876 -16.35 -66.23 -54.38
CA THR A 876 -16.31 -65.11 -53.44
C THR A 876 -16.31 -63.82 -54.24
N LEU A 877 -17.34 -63.00 -54.05
CA LEU A 877 -17.37 -61.64 -54.57
C LEU A 877 -16.74 -60.71 -53.54
N TYR A 878 -15.56 -60.21 -53.84
CA TYR A 878 -14.93 -59.12 -53.13
C TYR A 878 -15.51 -57.79 -53.63
N ILE A 879 -16.04 -57.01 -52.71
CA ILE A 879 -16.66 -55.72 -52.95
C ILE A 879 -15.74 -54.68 -52.34
N ALA A 880 -15.26 -53.73 -53.12
CA ALA A 880 -14.60 -52.54 -52.64
C ALA A 880 -15.35 -51.31 -53.18
N ALA A 881 -15.95 -50.53 -52.30
CA ALA A 881 -16.63 -49.30 -52.65
C ALA A 881 -15.95 -48.11 -51.97
N THR A 882 -15.47 -47.14 -52.72
CA THR A 882 -14.80 -45.96 -52.17
C THR A 882 -15.75 -44.76 -52.20
N LEU A 883 -16.06 -44.22 -51.03
CA LEU A 883 -16.83 -42.99 -50.85
C LEU A 883 -15.98 -42.00 -50.06
N TYR A 884 -15.83 -40.77 -50.57
CA TYR A 884 -15.01 -39.72 -49.96
C TYR A 884 -13.54 -40.12 -49.67
N GLY A 885 -12.97 -41.01 -50.51
CA GLY A 885 -11.63 -41.54 -50.28
C GLY A 885 -11.53 -42.57 -49.16
N ILE A 886 -12.67 -43.11 -48.67
CA ILE A 886 -12.70 -44.25 -47.76
C ILE A 886 -13.17 -45.46 -48.54
N THR A 887 -12.33 -46.49 -48.63
CA THR A 887 -12.71 -47.79 -49.20
C THR A 887 -13.42 -48.64 -48.14
N TYR A 888 -14.63 -49.08 -48.46
CA TYR A 888 -15.43 -50.02 -47.70
C TYR A 888 -15.38 -51.36 -48.40
N ASP A 889 -14.70 -52.31 -47.76
CA ASP A 889 -14.52 -53.65 -48.28
C ASP A 889 -15.50 -54.62 -47.63
N ASP A 890 -16.07 -55.53 -48.42
CA ASP A 890 -16.87 -56.66 -47.96
C ASP A 890 -16.62 -57.87 -48.87
N SER A 891 -16.99 -59.06 -48.41
CA SER A 891 -16.91 -60.26 -49.22
C SER A 891 -18.17 -61.09 -49.04
N VAL A 892 -18.79 -61.48 -50.15
CA VAL A 892 -20.02 -62.28 -50.14
C VAL A 892 -19.82 -63.55 -50.93
N THR A 893 -20.24 -64.67 -50.37
CA THR A 893 -20.26 -65.96 -51.06
C THR A 893 -21.37 -66.00 -52.10
N VAL A 894 -21.03 -66.37 -53.32
CA VAL A 894 -21.97 -66.54 -54.44
C VAL A 894 -21.92 -68.00 -54.89
N ILE A 895 -23.05 -68.69 -54.86
CA ILE A 895 -23.13 -70.10 -55.27
C ILE A 895 -23.55 -70.16 -56.74
N CYS A 896 -22.79 -70.87 -57.58
CA CYS A 896 -23.20 -71.15 -58.95
C CYS A 896 -23.76 -72.58 -59.04
N GLU A 897 -25.04 -72.71 -59.40
CA GLU A 897 -25.76 -74.00 -59.48
C GLU A 897 -26.24 -74.34 -60.89
#